data_AF-A0A955T5Q2-F1
#
_entry.id   AF-A0A955T5Q2-F1
#
_cell.length_a   1.000
_cell.length_b   1.000
_cell.length_c   1.000
_cell.angle_alpha   90.00
_cell.angle_beta   90.00
_cell.angle_gamma   90.00
#
_symmetry.space_group_name_H-M   'P 1'
#
loop_
_entity.id
_entity.type
_entity.pdbx_description
1 polymer ?
#
loop_
_entity_poly.entity_id
_entity_poly.type
_entity_poly.pdbx_seq_one_letter_code
_entity_poly.pdbx_strand_id
1 'polypeptide(L)'
;MHWALAESVDETAELRDYVKRGCLFAVQDWISAQKPLYCKKSGRRHFLSIAVENGFHSMVQVLASVWPDQESLNAALNQAAENRRVDLVWLLLEHGVDLNSVELFSIAECNDKELLRFFFDRWDEVGDEDGLTEVVLAMPRPLVGLIREYAPRLPNSQLQLAKAMKTFIREDHPKWIGLTLWMGGNPRLPAPDAFFRSDDPADWTSALQDAVSSCHLAALKLFKPSKERDDLNELLTHVSFFNLERAEAAEYLLKRGAQINNKPNGGSSILDSLFRSADFRLSLEKSRWYYSSEIAQIKRWISRGARWEPDDKYDYRSVRKTLQGLQVNDAWTLIENLSETTAEALLLDLCNTPKIRQLFEVTPKELKHKIEGINLRRQKSEERQRLFPRKPSQTKFKQRRAGILGIKETRITRGELYENVWSKPMKEIASDYRITMERLVKICVDHNVPRPNTGHWQKVSSGKTVRRKPLLDPENDPQIQIRAHEGLPDIPFPSVREHAARLIEQMTQPGLEIKVPRKSKKIHALMTKIGERDDQSPNSQGNVASRGEPKPECQRAGLDVSKDLQNRAERVLNALFFFLEEYGLSVSLTEGRGRTIHAGASMLNGHAEFTICEEHRRLRLILYRCPRRDRMTWGDGDRVLIEECFSDFAAHLVYTIALNCKSDEKEH
;
A
#
# COMPACT_ATOMS: atom_id res chain seq x y z
N MET A 1 63.15 6.79 -33.13
CA MET A 1 63.58 8.02 -33.83
C MET A 1 63.35 9.19 -32.89
N HIS A 2 64.33 10.06 -32.69
CA HIS A 2 64.09 11.30 -31.94
C HIS A 2 63.55 12.35 -32.90
N TRP A 3 62.31 12.76 -32.70
CA TRP A 3 61.64 13.76 -33.52
C TRP A 3 61.89 15.16 -32.97
N ALA A 4 62.06 16.13 -33.87
CA ALA A 4 62.22 17.52 -33.48
C ALA A 4 60.92 18.03 -32.80
N LEU A 5 61.06 18.67 -31.64
CA LEU A 5 59.95 19.35 -30.97
C LEU A 5 59.71 20.70 -31.65
N ALA A 6 58.45 21.03 -31.92
CA ALA A 6 58.11 22.36 -32.43
C ALA A 6 58.33 23.43 -31.35
N GLU A 7 59.00 24.53 -31.71
CA GLU A 7 59.34 25.62 -30.80
C GLU A 7 58.17 26.60 -30.59
N SER A 8 57.26 26.63 -31.57
CA SER A 8 56.05 27.45 -31.61
C SER A 8 54.80 26.63 -32.01
N VAL A 9 53.61 27.14 -31.68
CA VAL A 9 52.34 26.51 -32.08
C VAL A 9 52.11 26.64 -33.59
N ASP A 10 52.64 27.71 -34.20
CA ASP A 10 52.47 28.03 -35.62
C ASP A 10 53.13 26.99 -36.54
N GLU A 11 54.27 26.41 -36.12
CA GLU A 11 54.96 25.31 -36.84
C GLU A 11 54.10 24.05 -37.02
N THR A 12 53.06 23.89 -36.18
CA THR A 12 52.16 22.73 -36.21
C THR A 12 50.74 23.09 -36.63
N ALA A 13 50.49 24.36 -37.00
CA ALA A 13 49.15 24.84 -37.37
C ALA A 13 48.60 24.17 -38.64
N GLU A 14 49.46 23.95 -39.63
CA GLU A 14 49.11 23.27 -40.88
C GLU A 14 48.76 21.78 -40.63
N LEU A 15 49.58 21.08 -39.82
CA LEU A 15 49.30 19.71 -39.40
C LEU A 15 47.97 19.62 -38.64
N ARG A 16 47.70 20.56 -37.74
CA ARG A 16 46.42 20.63 -37.00
C ARG A 16 45.23 20.68 -37.95
N ASP A 17 45.34 21.48 -39.00
CA ASP A 17 44.30 21.65 -39.99
C ASP A 17 44.11 20.38 -40.84
N TYR A 18 45.20 19.73 -41.27
CA TYR A 18 45.12 18.43 -41.95
C TYR A 18 44.45 17.36 -41.11
N VAL A 19 44.81 17.27 -39.82
CA VAL A 19 44.21 16.32 -38.89
C VAL A 19 42.73 16.61 -38.69
N LYS A 20 42.34 17.88 -38.50
CA LYS A 20 40.92 18.27 -38.35
C LYS A 20 40.08 17.95 -39.60
N ARG A 21 40.66 18.07 -40.79
CA ARG A 21 39.97 17.80 -42.06
C ARG A 21 39.99 16.33 -42.48
N GLY A 22 40.72 15.47 -41.78
CA GLY A 22 40.86 14.06 -42.13
C GLY A 22 41.77 13.81 -43.34
N CYS A 23 42.69 14.72 -43.66
CA CYS A 23 43.60 14.62 -44.80
C CYS A 23 44.74 13.61 -44.54
N LEU A 24 44.44 12.31 -44.55
CA LEU A 24 45.39 11.24 -44.20
C LEU A 24 46.71 11.30 -44.97
N PHE A 25 46.67 11.45 -46.30
CA PHE A 25 47.87 11.47 -47.13
C PHE A 25 48.77 12.68 -46.80
N ALA A 26 48.18 13.85 -46.57
CA ALA A 26 48.94 15.03 -46.15
C ALA A 26 49.63 14.85 -44.78
N VAL A 27 48.97 14.13 -43.86
CA VAL A 27 49.57 13.75 -42.57
C VAL A 27 50.71 12.73 -42.75
N GLN A 28 50.55 11.74 -43.62
CA GLN A 28 51.61 10.77 -43.94
C GLN A 28 52.82 11.44 -44.59
N ASP A 29 52.59 12.34 -45.54
CA ASP A 29 53.63 13.14 -46.19
C ASP A 29 54.37 14.00 -45.15
N TRP A 30 53.64 14.64 -44.22
CA TRP A 30 54.22 15.40 -43.11
C TRP A 30 55.15 14.55 -42.23
N ILE A 31 54.71 13.33 -41.87
CA ILE A 31 55.50 12.38 -41.08
C ILE A 31 56.73 11.90 -41.86
N SER A 32 56.55 11.57 -43.14
CA SER A 32 57.65 11.14 -44.02
C SER A 32 58.74 12.20 -44.17
N ALA A 33 58.35 13.47 -44.15
CA ALA A 33 59.23 14.63 -44.19
C ALA A 33 59.89 14.93 -42.83
N GLN A 34 59.67 14.11 -41.80
CA GLN A 34 60.20 14.26 -40.44
C GLN A 34 59.92 15.62 -39.80
N LYS A 35 58.80 16.24 -40.18
CA LYS A 35 58.37 17.51 -39.58
C LYS A 35 57.89 17.29 -38.14
N PRO A 36 57.96 18.31 -37.27
CA PRO A 36 57.52 18.20 -35.88
C PRO A 36 56.06 17.73 -35.75
N LEU A 37 55.81 16.77 -34.86
CA LEU A 37 54.44 16.32 -34.54
C LEU A 37 53.89 16.92 -33.24
N TYR A 38 54.72 17.58 -32.44
CA TYR A 38 54.34 17.99 -31.10
C TYR A 38 54.99 19.32 -30.70
N CYS A 39 54.20 20.18 -30.04
CA CYS A 39 54.66 21.44 -29.46
C CYS A 39 54.39 21.46 -27.95
N LYS A 40 55.45 21.58 -27.12
CA LYS A 40 55.34 21.63 -25.64
C LYS A 40 54.47 22.78 -25.11
N LYS A 41 54.35 23.88 -25.86
CA LYS A 41 53.59 25.09 -25.44
C LYS A 41 52.07 24.98 -25.68
N SER A 42 51.58 23.96 -26.38
CA SER A 42 50.19 23.90 -26.85
C SER A 42 49.16 23.39 -25.82
N GLY A 43 49.56 22.98 -24.61
CA GLY A 43 48.64 22.40 -23.62
C GLY A 43 48.03 21.05 -24.04
N ARG A 44 47.22 20.45 -23.16
CA ARG A 44 46.76 19.04 -23.12
C ARG A 44 45.99 18.48 -24.35
N ARG A 45 45.87 19.18 -25.49
CA ARG A 45 45.11 18.70 -26.66
C ARG A 45 46.05 18.41 -27.84
N HIS A 46 46.56 17.18 -27.89
CA HIS A 46 47.49 16.70 -28.93
C HIS A 46 46.74 16.19 -30.18
N PHE A 47 47.41 16.17 -31.35
CA PHE A 47 46.77 15.80 -32.64
C PHE A 47 46.18 14.40 -32.66
N LEU A 48 46.80 13.45 -31.95
CA LEU A 48 46.24 12.12 -31.76
C LEU A 48 44.86 12.19 -31.07
N SER A 49 44.67 13.06 -30.08
CA SER A 49 43.39 13.27 -29.39
C SER A 49 42.32 13.82 -30.34
N ILE A 50 42.71 14.71 -31.26
CA ILE A 50 41.82 15.25 -32.30
C ILE A 50 41.43 14.14 -33.29
N ALA A 51 42.37 13.28 -33.69
CA ALA A 51 42.08 12.15 -34.58
C ALA A 51 41.12 11.14 -33.94
N VAL A 52 41.28 10.86 -32.63
CA VAL A 52 40.36 10.02 -31.84
C VAL A 52 38.98 10.68 -31.71
N GLU A 53 38.92 11.98 -31.41
CA GLU A 53 37.68 12.76 -31.30
C GLU A 53 36.86 12.70 -32.59
N ASN A 54 37.53 12.79 -33.75
CA ASN A 54 36.88 12.73 -35.06
C ASN A 54 36.66 11.30 -35.57
N GLY A 55 37.16 10.28 -34.86
CA GLY A 55 36.97 8.88 -35.23
C GLY A 55 37.76 8.42 -36.46
N PHE A 56 38.86 9.10 -36.81
CA PHE A 56 39.66 8.82 -38.00
C PHE A 56 40.58 7.61 -37.78
N HIS A 57 40.04 6.40 -37.90
CA HIS A 57 40.75 5.13 -37.63
C HIS A 57 42.14 5.04 -38.26
N SER A 58 42.26 5.16 -39.59
CA SER A 58 43.56 5.07 -40.28
C SER A 58 44.53 6.19 -39.87
N MET A 59 44.01 7.36 -39.50
CA MET A 59 44.84 8.46 -39.03
C MET A 59 45.35 8.19 -37.61
N VAL A 60 44.50 7.64 -36.73
CA VAL A 60 44.92 7.19 -35.40
C VAL A 60 45.99 6.11 -35.52
N GLN A 61 45.85 5.14 -36.44
CA GLN A 61 46.86 4.10 -36.66
C GLN A 61 48.21 4.68 -37.07
N VAL A 62 48.20 5.59 -38.05
CA VAL A 62 49.41 6.26 -38.51
C VAL A 62 50.05 7.07 -37.38
N LEU A 63 49.26 7.90 -36.68
CA LEU A 63 49.78 8.77 -35.62
C LEU A 63 50.26 7.97 -34.40
N ALA A 64 49.55 6.93 -33.97
CA ALA A 64 49.89 6.12 -32.80
C ALA A 64 51.19 5.33 -33.02
N SER A 65 51.43 4.80 -34.22
CA SER A 65 52.64 4.04 -34.55
C SER A 65 53.95 4.81 -34.41
N VAL A 66 53.87 6.13 -34.40
CA VAL A 66 55.01 7.04 -34.43
C VAL A 66 55.01 8.05 -33.28
N TRP A 67 53.98 8.02 -32.44
CA TRP A 67 53.79 9.02 -31.39
C TRP A 67 54.92 8.94 -30.34
N PRO A 68 55.55 10.07 -29.95
CA PRO A 68 56.78 10.03 -29.17
C PRO A 68 56.58 9.84 -27.66
N ASP A 69 55.37 10.08 -27.14
CA ASP A 69 55.11 10.09 -25.70
C ASP A 69 53.97 9.13 -25.28
N GLN A 70 54.24 8.34 -24.24
CA GLN A 70 53.30 7.35 -23.72
C GLN A 70 52.08 8.00 -23.05
N GLU A 71 52.26 9.16 -22.42
CA GLU A 71 51.19 9.87 -21.70
C GLU A 71 50.03 10.26 -22.63
N SER A 72 50.34 10.74 -23.83
CA SER A 72 49.34 11.08 -24.86
C SER A 72 48.70 9.85 -25.48
N LEU A 73 49.43 8.73 -25.61
CA LEU A 73 48.88 7.46 -26.06
C LEU A 73 47.89 6.89 -25.04
N ASN A 74 48.25 6.93 -23.76
CA ASN A 74 47.40 6.59 -22.62
C ASN A 74 46.15 7.47 -22.58
N ALA A 75 46.29 8.79 -22.74
CA ALA A 75 45.17 9.73 -22.80
C ALA A 75 44.26 9.48 -24.02
N ALA A 76 44.84 9.12 -25.17
CA ALA A 76 44.08 8.77 -26.37
C ALA A 76 43.27 7.46 -26.19
N LEU A 77 43.82 6.47 -25.47
CA LEU A 77 43.09 5.23 -25.13
C LEU A 77 41.89 5.54 -24.24
N ASN A 78 42.08 6.34 -23.20
CA ASN A 78 41.00 6.73 -22.31
C ASN A 78 39.90 7.49 -23.07
N GLN A 79 40.28 8.46 -23.90
CA GLN A 79 39.34 9.20 -24.76
C GLN A 79 38.60 8.29 -25.76
N ALA A 80 39.28 7.29 -26.33
CA ALA A 80 38.65 6.33 -27.23
C ALA A 80 37.58 5.47 -26.51
N ALA A 81 37.85 5.07 -25.26
CA ALA A 81 36.92 4.34 -24.41
C ALA A 81 35.72 5.23 -24.00
N GLU A 82 35.95 6.47 -23.57
CA GLU A 82 34.88 7.45 -23.28
C GLU A 82 33.97 7.70 -24.49
N ASN A 83 34.55 7.77 -25.68
CA ASN A 83 33.83 7.90 -26.94
C ASN A 83 33.15 6.59 -27.41
N ARG A 84 33.32 5.49 -26.68
CA ARG A 84 32.79 4.14 -26.97
C ARG A 84 33.22 3.62 -28.35
N ARG A 85 34.42 4.00 -28.79
CA ARG A 85 35.02 3.59 -30.07
C ARG A 85 35.89 2.35 -29.88
N VAL A 86 35.25 1.20 -29.77
CA VAL A 86 35.90 -0.12 -29.56
C VAL A 86 36.98 -0.39 -30.61
N ASP A 87 36.76 0.02 -31.85
CA ASP A 87 37.74 -0.10 -32.95
C ASP A 87 39.04 0.68 -32.66
N LEU A 88 38.92 1.88 -32.09
CA LEU A 88 40.07 2.70 -31.72
C LEU A 88 40.72 2.21 -30.42
N VAL A 89 39.93 1.69 -29.48
CA VAL A 89 40.45 1.06 -28.25
C VAL A 89 41.35 -0.11 -28.61
N TRP A 90 40.88 -1.06 -29.43
CA TRP A 90 41.71 -2.18 -29.89
C TRP A 90 42.96 -1.74 -30.63
N LEU A 91 42.82 -0.77 -31.55
CA LEU A 91 43.95 -0.22 -32.28
C LEU A 91 45.01 0.38 -31.34
N LEU A 92 44.59 1.14 -30.34
CA LEU A 92 45.53 1.75 -29.38
C LEU A 92 46.16 0.69 -28.47
N LEU A 93 45.42 -0.35 -28.07
CA LEU A 93 45.97 -1.47 -27.29
C LEU A 93 47.09 -2.22 -28.04
N GLU A 94 47.02 -2.33 -29.37
CA GLU A 94 48.08 -2.91 -30.19
C GLU A 94 49.40 -2.12 -30.14
N HIS A 95 49.36 -0.84 -29.76
CA HIS A 95 50.52 0.05 -29.66
C HIS A 95 51.19 0.06 -28.27
N GLY A 96 50.90 -0.91 -27.41
CA GLY A 96 51.60 -1.08 -26.12
C GLY A 96 51.23 -0.02 -25.08
N VAL A 97 49.97 0.42 -25.08
CA VAL A 97 49.44 1.37 -24.10
C VAL A 97 49.33 0.72 -22.72
N ASP A 98 49.53 1.50 -21.66
CA ASP A 98 49.36 1.02 -20.29
C ASP A 98 47.87 0.73 -20.01
N LEU A 99 47.54 -0.50 -19.64
CA LEU A 99 46.17 -0.90 -19.38
C LEU A 99 45.57 -0.17 -18.17
N ASN A 100 46.40 0.27 -17.22
CA ASN A 100 45.96 1.03 -16.04
C ASN A 100 45.63 2.50 -16.35
N SER A 101 45.88 2.96 -17.57
CA SER A 101 45.59 4.34 -17.94
C SER A 101 44.14 4.59 -18.37
N VAL A 102 43.33 3.54 -18.47
CA VAL A 102 41.92 3.62 -18.85
C VAL A 102 41.04 3.10 -17.72
N GLU A 103 39.99 3.84 -17.39
CA GLU A 103 39.05 3.45 -16.35
C GLU A 103 38.22 2.25 -16.81
N LEU A 104 38.05 1.26 -15.93
CA LEU A 104 37.24 0.08 -16.23
C LEU A 104 35.75 0.44 -16.43
N PHE A 105 35.30 1.55 -15.85
CA PHE A 105 34.00 2.16 -16.14
C PHE A 105 33.82 2.43 -17.65
N SER A 106 34.76 3.15 -18.26
CA SER A 106 34.73 3.51 -19.68
C SER A 106 34.83 2.29 -20.60
N ILE A 107 35.63 1.29 -20.20
CA ILE A 107 35.70 0.00 -20.90
C ILE A 107 34.34 -0.72 -20.88
N ALA A 108 33.67 -0.74 -19.72
CA ALA A 108 32.36 -1.36 -19.59
C ALA A 108 31.27 -0.63 -20.40
N GLU A 109 31.31 0.71 -20.46
CA GLU A 109 30.38 1.52 -21.25
C GLU A 109 30.41 1.22 -22.76
N CYS A 110 31.54 0.72 -23.27
CA CYS A 110 31.67 0.29 -24.65
C CYS A 110 30.72 -0.87 -25.00
N ASN A 111 30.22 -1.61 -24.00
CA ASN A 111 29.28 -2.74 -24.16
C ASN A 111 29.79 -3.85 -25.10
N ASP A 112 31.12 -3.97 -25.25
CA ASP A 112 31.74 -5.01 -26.06
C ASP A 112 32.20 -6.19 -25.19
N LYS A 113 31.79 -7.40 -25.59
CA LYS A 113 32.00 -8.60 -24.80
C LYS A 113 33.48 -9.03 -24.80
N GLU A 114 34.13 -8.98 -25.96
CA GLU A 114 35.52 -9.47 -26.07
C GLU A 114 36.48 -8.46 -25.44
N LEU A 115 36.19 -7.17 -25.54
CA LEU A 115 36.95 -6.12 -24.86
C LEU A 115 36.87 -6.27 -23.34
N LEU A 116 35.67 -6.38 -22.75
CA LEU A 116 35.57 -6.55 -21.29
C LEU A 116 36.22 -7.86 -20.81
N ARG A 117 36.09 -8.93 -21.60
CA ARG A 117 36.75 -10.21 -21.32
C ARG A 117 38.27 -10.08 -21.34
N PHE A 118 38.84 -9.32 -22.28
CA PHE A 118 40.27 -9.06 -22.37
C PHE A 118 40.83 -8.41 -21.11
N PHE A 119 40.08 -7.47 -20.50
CA PHE A 119 40.47 -6.85 -19.24
C PHE A 119 40.26 -7.79 -18.04
N PHE A 120 39.17 -8.54 -17.99
CA PHE A 120 38.94 -9.53 -16.93
C PHE A 120 39.96 -10.68 -16.92
N ASP A 121 40.42 -11.13 -18.09
CA ASP A 121 41.47 -12.15 -18.19
C ASP A 121 42.83 -11.66 -17.67
N ARG A 122 43.01 -10.34 -17.52
CA ARG A 122 44.22 -9.68 -16.99
C ARG A 122 43.96 -8.93 -15.70
N TRP A 123 43.03 -9.41 -14.88
CA TRP A 123 42.66 -8.73 -13.63
C TRP A 123 43.84 -8.49 -12.69
N ASP A 124 44.87 -9.35 -12.70
CA ASP A 124 46.08 -9.15 -11.89
C ASP A 124 46.90 -7.91 -12.31
N GLU A 125 46.70 -7.41 -13.54
CA GLU A 125 47.37 -6.22 -14.08
C GLU A 125 46.53 -4.94 -13.93
N VAL A 126 45.19 -5.06 -14.07
CA VAL A 126 44.25 -3.92 -14.18
C VAL A 126 43.27 -3.79 -13.02
N GLY A 127 43.15 -4.82 -12.19
CA GLY A 127 42.17 -4.88 -11.12
C GLY A 127 42.63 -4.12 -9.89
N ASP A 128 41.75 -3.27 -9.36
CA ASP A 128 41.95 -2.59 -8.09
C ASP A 128 40.79 -2.88 -7.09
N GLU A 129 40.76 -2.15 -5.99
CA GLU A 129 39.77 -2.32 -4.91
C GLU A 129 38.32 -1.94 -5.30
N ASP A 130 38.16 -1.21 -6.41
CA ASP A 130 36.90 -0.65 -6.88
C ASP A 130 36.56 -1.03 -8.33
N GLY A 131 37.44 -1.70 -9.07
CA GLY A 131 37.31 -1.92 -10.50
C GLY A 131 36.06 -2.68 -10.91
N LEU A 132 35.64 -3.69 -10.14
CA LEU A 132 34.39 -4.40 -10.40
C LEU A 132 33.19 -3.53 -10.04
N THR A 133 33.33 -2.67 -9.02
CA THR A 133 32.32 -1.67 -8.67
C THR A 133 32.11 -0.73 -9.87
N GLU A 134 33.18 -0.19 -10.44
CA GLU A 134 33.15 0.69 -11.62
C GLU A 134 32.49 0.02 -12.82
N VAL A 135 32.92 -1.21 -13.17
CA VAL A 135 32.34 -1.98 -14.28
C VAL A 135 30.83 -2.16 -14.10
N VAL A 136 30.38 -2.42 -12.88
CA VAL A 136 28.96 -2.61 -12.59
C VAL A 136 28.22 -1.27 -12.64
N LEU A 137 28.80 -0.18 -12.12
CA LEU A 137 28.21 1.16 -12.13
C LEU A 137 28.11 1.77 -13.55
N ALA A 138 28.94 1.34 -14.49
CA ALA A 138 28.79 1.65 -15.92
C ALA A 138 27.51 1.06 -16.54
N MET A 139 26.80 0.21 -15.81
CA MET A 139 25.53 -0.39 -16.21
C MET A 139 25.57 -1.12 -17.58
N PRO A 140 26.56 -2.01 -17.85
CA PRO A 140 26.71 -2.66 -19.14
C PRO A 140 25.75 -3.84 -19.31
N ARG A 141 24.46 -3.56 -19.52
CA ARG A 141 23.38 -4.57 -19.50
C ARG A 141 23.65 -5.84 -20.36
N PRO A 142 24.19 -5.76 -21.59
CA PRO A 142 24.53 -6.93 -22.39
C PRO A 142 25.62 -7.81 -21.77
N LEU A 143 26.46 -7.24 -20.90
CA LEU A 143 27.66 -7.88 -20.35
C LEU A 143 27.46 -8.47 -18.96
N VAL A 144 26.29 -8.25 -18.34
CA VAL A 144 25.99 -8.77 -16.99
C VAL A 144 26.24 -10.28 -16.87
N GLY A 145 25.97 -11.05 -17.92
CA GLY A 145 26.28 -12.49 -17.98
C GLY A 145 27.76 -12.82 -17.84
N LEU A 146 28.62 -12.03 -18.49
CA LEU A 146 30.07 -12.14 -18.40
C LEU A 146 30.56 -11.73 -17.01
N ILE A 147 30.03 -10.63 -16.46
CA ILE A 147 30.38 -10.17 -15.11
C ILE A 147 30.07 -11.26 -14.08
N ARG A 148 28.89 -11.89 -14.16
CA ARG A 148 28.52 -12.99 -13.27
C ARG A 148 29.47 -14.19 -13.38
N GLU A 149 29.95 -14.49 -14.59
CA GLU A 149 30.89 -15.59 -14.81
C GLU A 149 32.25 -15.34 -14.15
N TYR A 150 32.76 -14.11 -14.25
CA TYR A 150 34.08 -13.75 -13.73
C TYR A 150 34.09 -13.36 -12.25
N ALA A 151 33.02 -12.73 -11.74
CA ALA A 151 32.96 -12.20 -10.38
C ALA A 151 33.46 -13.18 -9.28
N PRO A 152 33.13 -14.48 -9.29
CA PRO A 152 33.64 -15.43 -8.27
C PRO A 152 35.16 -15.61 -8.26
N ARG A 153 35.85 -15.26 -9.36
CA ARG A 153 37.32 -15.38 -9.51
C ARG A 153 38.04 -14.09 -9.12
N LEU A 154 37.33 -12.96 -9.07
CA LEU A 154 37.93 -11.66 -8.82
C LEU A 154 38.12 -11.43 -7.29
N PRO A 155 39.27 -10.86 -6.87
CA PRO A 155 39.51 -10.49 -5.48
C PRO A 155 38.42 -9.58 -4.90
N ASN A 156 37.97 -9.87 -3.68
CA ASN A 156 36.98 -9.07 -2.93
C ASN A 156 35.69 -8.76 -3.70
N SER A 157 35.31 -9.56 -4.71
CA SER A 157 34.18 -9.27 -5.59
C SER A 157 32.85 -9.10 -4.84
N GLN A 158 32.65 -9.82 -3.74
CA GLN A 158 31.47 -9.64 -2.88
C GLN A 158 31.39 -8.23 -2.29
N LEU A 159 32.51 -7.68 -1.81
CA LEU A 159 32.57 -6.33 -1.26
C LEU A 159 32.34 -5.29 -2.35
N GLN A 160 32.95 -5.48 -3.53
CA GLN A 160 32.78 -4.59 -4.68
C GLN A 160 31.33 -4.57 -5.20
N LEU A 161 30.70 -5.75 -5.31
CA LEU A 161 29.28 -5.85 -5.67
C LEU A 161 28.38 -5.23 -4.59
N ALA A 162 28.74 -5.32 -3.30
CA ALA A 162 28.01 -4.65 -2.23
C ALA A 162 28.11 -3.12 -2.33
N LYS A 163 29.31 -2.56 -2.59
CA LYS A 163 29.51 -1.12 -2.86
C LYS A 163 28.61 -0.64 -4.01
N ALA A 164 28.61 -1.35 -5.16
CA ALA A 164 27.77 -1.01 -6.30
C ALA A 164 26.27 -1.08 -5.97
N MET A 165 25.87 -2.10 -5.20
CA MET A 165 24.47 -2.26 -4.78
C MET A 165 24.00 -1.11 -3.90
N LYS A 166 24.82 -0.62 -2.95
CA LYS A 166 24.52 0.56 -2.13
C LYS A 166 24.32 1.81 -3.00
N THR A 167 25.20 2.03 -3.98
CA THR A 167 25.07 3.13 -4.93
C THR A 167 23.74 3.06 -5.70
N PHE A 168 23.36 1.89 -6.23
CA PHE A 168 22.09 1.72 -6.92
C PHE A 168 20.85 1.90 -6.03
N ILE A 169 20.96 1.64 -4.72
CA ILE A 169 19.87 1.95 -3.78
C ILE A 169 19.71 3.46 -3.62
N ARG A 170 20.83 4.17 -3.45
CA ARG A 170 20.84 5.63 -3.31
C ARG A 170 20.32 6.34 -4.55
N GLU A 171 20.61 5.80 -5.73
CA GLU A 171 20.22 6.35 -7.04
C GLU A 171 18.86 5.82 -7.56
N ASP A 172 18.15 5.01 -6.77
CA ASP A 172 16.85 4.40 -7.10
C ASP A 172 16.86 3.62 -8.44
N HIS A 173 17.80 2.67 -8.54
CA HIS A 173 17.94 1.78 -9.69
C HIS A 173 17.54 0.32 -9.35
N PRO A 174 16.24 0.01 -9.14
CA PRO A 174 15.76 -1.28 -8.65
C PRO A 174 16.11 -2.47 -9.57
N LYS A 175 16.21 -2.21 -10.88
CA LYS A 175 16.62 -3.22 -11.85
C LYS A 175 18.08 -3.61 -11.67
N TRP A 176 18.95 -2.63 -11.47
CA TRP A 176 20.37 -2.88 -11.27
C TRP A 176 20.66 -3.51 -9.92
N ILE A 177 19.89 -3.17 -8.87
CA ILE A 177 19.90 -3.93 -7.61
C ILE A 177 19.63 -5.42 -7.85
N GLY A 178 18.60 -5.73 -8.65
CA GLY A 178 18.27 -7.11 -9.04
C GLY A 178 19.37 -7.78 -9.86
N LEU A 179 20.00 -7.05 -10.78
CA LEU A 179 21.12 -7.57 -11.58
C LEU A 179 22.37 -7.79 -10.74
N THR A 180 22.68 -6.93 -9.77
CA THR A 180 23.80 -7.11 -8.84
C THR A 180 23.59 -8.33 -7.94
N LEU A 181 22.35 -8.60 -7.48
CA LEU A 181 22.02 -9.86 -6.84
C LEU A 181 22.27 -11.06 -7.76
N TRP A 182 21.88 -10.96 -9.03
CA TRP A 182 22.09 -12.02 -10.02
C TRP A 182 23.56 -12.26 -10.36
N MET A 183 24.39 -11.20 -10.30
CA MET A 183 25.85 -11.26 -10.41
C MET A 183 26.52 -11.88 -9.17
N GLY A 184 25.76 -12.15 -8.11
CA GLY A 184 26.23 -12.81 -6.89
C GLY A 184 26.44 -11.88 -5.71
N GLY A 185 26.05 -10.59 -5.81
CA GLY A 185 26.21 -9.64 -4.71
C GLY A 185 25.39 -10.00 -3.48
N ASN A 186 25.99 -9.91 -2.29
CA ASN A 186 25.32 -10.16 -1.02
C ASN A 186 24.75 -8.86 -0.42
N PRO A 187 23.42 -8.68 -0.33
CA PRO A 187 22.82 -7.46 0.20
C PRO A 187 23.02 -7.28 1.72
N ARG A 188 23.48 -8.33 2.42
CA ARG A 188 23.72 -8.34 3.87
C ARG A 188 25.17 -8.04 4.24
N LEU A 189 26.06 -7.96 3.26
CA LEU A 189 27.45 -7.65 3.51
C LEU A 189 27.59 -6.14 3.78
N PRO A 190 28.11 -5.71 4.94
CA PRO A 190 28.47 -4.32 5.17
C PRO A 190 29.57 -3.88 4.20
N ALA A 191 29.41 -2.71 3.61
CA ALA A 191 30.37 -2.15 2.67
C ALA A 191 30.44 -0.62 2.81
N PRO A 192 31.59 0.01 2.50
CA PRO A 192 31.68 1.47 2.47
C PRO A 192 30.80 2.02 1.33
N ASP A 193 30.37 3.26 1.46
CA ASP A 193 29.78 3.98 0.33
C ASP A 193 30.84 4.35 -0.70
N ALA A 194 30.48 4.29 -1.98
CA ALA A 194 31.39 4.67 -3.06
C ALA A 194 31.80 6.16 -3.01
N PHE A 195 30.95 7.03 -2.41
CA PHE A 195 31.13 8.49 -2.40
C PHE A 195 31.46 9.09 -1.02
N PHE A 196 31.10 8.39 0.06
CA PHE A 196 31.30 8.84 1.44
C PHE A 196 32.04 7.74 2.20
N ARG A 197 33.35 7.64 1.95
CA ARG A 197 34.21 6.62 2.57
C ARG A 197 34.38 6.96 4.05
N SER A 198 33.86 6.10 4.94
CA SER A 198 34.42 5.97 6.30
C SER A 198 35.51 4.92 6.23
N ASP A 199 36.70 5.28 6.71
CA ASP A 199 37.83 4.36 6.80
C ASP A 199 37.64 3.32 7.92
N ASP A 200 36.64 3.49 8.78
CA ASP A 200 36.30 2.55 9.85
C ASP A 200 35.24 1.54 9.37
N PRO A 201 35.57 0.24 9.25
CA PRO A 201 34.61 -0.80 8.90
C PRO A 201 33.45 -0.94 9.88
N ALA A 202 33.58 -0.46 11.12
CA ALA A 202 32.51 -0.49 12.11
C ALA A 202 31.33 0.44 11.75
N ASP A 203 31.57 1.47 10.94
CA ASP A 203 30.54 2.40 10.48
C ASP A 203 29.79 1.88 9.24
N TRP A 204 30.26 0.79 8.62
CA TRP A 204 29.70 0.34 7.36
C TRP A 204 28.32 -0.27 7.54
N THR A 205 27.39 0.18 6.69
CA THR A 205 26.06 -0.41 6.56
C THR A 205 26.02 -1.38 5.38
N SER A 206 25.15 -2.37 5.49
CA SER A 206 24.78 -3.26 4.39
C SER A 206 23.76 -2.60 3.46
N ALA A 207 23.70 -3.08 2.20
CA ALA A 207 22.68 -2.66 1.26
C ALA A 207 21.25 -2.91 1.78
N LEU A 208 21.03 -3.94 2.59
CA LEU A 208 19.75 -4.19 3.25
C LEU A 208 19.40 -3.08 4.26
N GLN A 209 20.34 -2.65 5.10
CA GLN A 209 20.14 -1.55 6.04
C GLN A 209 19.90 -0.22 5.31
N ASP A 210 20.60 0.03 4.21
CA ASP A 210 20.39 1.23 3.39
C ASP A 210 19.02 1.24 2.72
N ALA A 211 18.56 0.09 2.23
CA ALA A 211 17.23 -0.06 1.66
C ALA A 211 16.13 0.22 2.71
N VAL A 212 16.34 -0.14 3.97
CA VAL A 212 15.43 0.23 5.07
C VAL A 212 15.50 1.73 5.33
N SER A 213 16.71 2.27 5.48
CA SER A 213 16.95 3.69 5.84
C SER A 213 16.40 4.66 4.80
N SER A 214 16.53 4.31 3.52
CA SER A 214 16.00 5.08 2.37
C SER A 214 14.52 4.79 2.07
N CYS A 215 13.92 3.76 2.68
CA CYS A 215 12.60 3.22 2.34
C CYS A 215 12.49 2.72 0.89
N HIS A 216 13.53 2.09 0.37
CA HIS A 216 13.52 1.50 -0.97
C HIS A 216 12.77 0.17 -0.99
N LEU A 217 11.43 0.23 -1.10
CA LEU A 217 10.57 -0.96 -1.04
C LEU A 217 10.87 -2.02 -2.12
N ALA A 218 11.31 -1.61 -3.31
CA ALA A 218 11.67 -2.54 -4.37
C ALA A 218 12.88 -3.38 -3.96
N ALA A 219 13.93 -2.75 -3.42
CA ALA A 219 15.09 -3.44 -2.85
C ALA A 219 14.67 -4.37 -1.70
N LEU A 220 13.85 -3.90 -0.74
CA LEU A 220 13.37 -4.74 0.37
C LEU A 220 12.55 -5.97 -0.09
N LYS A 221 11.77 -5.83 -1.17
CA LYS A 221 11.03 -6.95 -1.78
C LYS A 221 11.96 -7.93 -2.50
N LEU A 222 13.06 -7.45 -3.08
CA LEU A 222 14.09 -8.29 -3.71
C LEU A 222 14.92 -9.05 -2.66
N PHE A 223 15.39 -8.35 -1.62
CA PHE A 223 16.23 -8.91 -0.56
C PHE A 223 15.49 -9.88 0.36
N LYS A 224 14.16 -9.72 0.47
CA LYS A 224 13.25 -10.58 1.25
C LYS A 224 13.75 -10.80 2.69
N PRO A 225 13.87 -9.73 3.51
CA PRO A 225 14.28 -9.87 4.90
C PRO A 225 13.33 -10.81 5.65
N SER A 226 13.89 -11.66 6.50
CA SER A 226 13.19 -12.77 7.17
C SER A 226 13.79 -13.07 8.53
N LYS A 227 12.98 -13.49 9.51
CA LYS A 227 13.44 -13.80 10.88
C LYS A 227 14.48 -14.92 10.92
N GLU A 228 14.48 -15.79 9.92
CA GLU A 228 15.39 -16.91 9.82
C GLU A 228 16.81 -16.50 9.41
N ARG A 229 16.97 -15.31 8.81
CA ARG A 229 18.24 -14.84 8.24
C ARG A 229 18.68 -13.47 8.74
N ASP A 230 17.76 -12.70 9.29
CA ASP A 230 17.93 -11.28 9.58
C ASP A 230 17.34 -10.96 10.96
N ASP A 231 18.00 -10.08 11.71
CA ASP A 231 17.40 -9.47 12.88
C ASP A 231 16.44 -8.36 12.43
N LEU A 232 15.16 -8.72 12.29
CA LEU A 232 14.13 -7.76 11.88
C LEU A 232 13.90 -6.64 12.90
N ASN A 233 14.23 -6.86 14.17
CA ASN A 233 14.09 -5.86 15.22
C ASN A 233 15.24 -4.85 15.15
N GLU A 234 16.47 -5.31 14.87
CA GLU A 234 17.61 -4.46 14.56
C GLU A 234 17.34 -3.65 13.29
N LEU A 235 16.89 -4.27 12.20
CA LEU A 235 16.52 -3.56 10.96
C LEU A 235 15.48 -2.46 11.20
N LEU A 236 14.54 -2.66 12.12
CA LEU A 236 13.55 -1.65 12.46
C LEU A 236 14.17 -0.39 13.10
N THR A 237 15.35 -0.50 13.73
CA THR A 237 16.10 0.65 14.27
C THR A 237 16.70 1.54 13.18
N HIS A 238 16.98 0.96 12.00
CA HIS A 238 17.50 1.69 10.84
C HIS A 238 16.41 2.46 10.08
N VAL A 239 15.13 2.35 10.45
CA VAL A 239 14.07 3.13 9.79
C VAL A 239 14.26 4.62 10.11
N SER A 240 14.61 5.38 9.08
CA SER A 240 14.75 6.82 9.16
C SER A 240 13.43 7.52 8.82
N PHE A 241 12.94 8.38 9.71
CA PHE A 241 11.73 9.18 9.49
C PHE A 241 12.02 10.63 9.07
N PHE A 242 13.17 10.91 8.42
CA PHE A 242 13.41 12.23 7.81
C PHE A 242 12.38 12.58 6.73
N ASN A 243 11.71 11.58 6.13
CA ASN A 243 10.56 11.75 5.23
C ASN A 243 9.40 10.84 5.68
N LEU A 244 8.16 11.35 5.68
CA LEU A 244 6.98 10.72 6.28
C LEU A 244 6.43 9.54 5.47
N GLU A 245 6.78 9.47 4.19
CA GLU A 245 6.47 8.35 3.29
C GLU A 245 7.21 7.06 3.71
N ARG A 246 8.20 7.16 4.61
CA ARG A 246 9.05 6.04 5.03
C ARG A 246 8.42 5.09 6.06
N ALA A 247 7.17 5.33 6.47
CA ALA A 247 6.40 4.40 7.30
C ALA A 247 6.20 3.04 6.61
N GLU A 248 6.30 2.98 5.28
CA GLU A 248 6.12 1.74 4.52
C GLU A 248 7.21 0.70 4.79
N ALA A 249 8.47 1.11 5.01
CA ALA A 249 9.55 0.20 5.39
C ALA A 249 9.27 -0.43 6.76
N ALA A 250 8.86 0.37 7.75
CA ALA A 250 8.46 -0.12 9.07
C ALA A 250 7.27 -1.10 8.98
N GLU A 251 6.20 -0.74 8.27
CA GLU A 251 5.03 -1.60 8.07
C GLU A 251 5.41 -2.92 7.36
N TYR A 252 6.32 -2.86 6.38
CA TYR A 252 6.82 -4.04 5.70
C TYR A 252 7.58 -4.97 6.65
N LEU A 253 8.47 -4.44 7.50
CA LEU A 253 9.20 -5.22 8.50
C LEU A 253 8.28 -5.81 9.58
N LEU A 254 7.29 -5.04 10.07
CA LEU A 254 6.28 -5.54 11.02
C LEU A 254 5.46 -6.68 10.41
N LYS A 255 5.10 -6.60 9.13
CA LYS A 255 4.42 -7.69 8.42
C LYS A 255 5.29 -8.94 8.27
N ARG A 256 6.62 -8.78 8.19
CA ARG A 256 7.60 -9.88 8.26
C ARG A 256 7.83 -10.39 9.68
N GLY A 257 7.24 -9.71 10.66
CA GLY A 257 7.15 -10.11 12.06
C GLY A 257 8.17 -9.42 12.98
N ALA A 258 8.78 -8.32 12.55
CA ALA A 258 9.40 -7.38 13.50
C ALA A 258 8.37 -6.99 14.58
N GLN A 259 8.84 -6.74 15.80
CA GLN A 259 7.97 -6.32 16.89
C GLN A 259 7.85 -4.78 16.90
N ILE A 260 6.64 -4.26 17.14
CA ILE A 260 6.43 -2.80 17.23
C ILE A 260 7.20 -2.19 18.41
N ASN A 261 7.37 -2.97 19.48
CA ASN A 261 8.16 -2.65 20.66
C ASN A 261 9.41 -3.53 20.63
N ASN A 262 10.34 -3.20 19.75
CA ASN A 262 11.53 -3.99 19.44
C ASN A 262 12.72 -3.76 20.39
N LYS A 263 12.64 -2.76 21.26
CA LYS A 263 13.75 -2.41 22.14
C LYS A 263 13.84 -3.36 23.35
N PRO A 264 15.05 -3.58 23.93
CA PRO A 264 15.22 -4.44 25.10
C PRO A 264 14.43 -4.00 26.35
N ASN A 265 14.20 -2.69 26.53
CA ASN A 265 13.37 -2.15 27.61
C ASN A 265 11.86 -2.31 27.35
N GLY A 266 11.44 -2.77 26.17
CA GLY A 266 10.03 -2.85 25.79
C GLY A 266 9.48 -1.59 25.13
N GLY A 267 10.34 -0.63 24.79
CA GLY A 267 10.02 0.54 23.98
C GLY A 267 10.01 0.26 22.46
N SER A 268 9.58 1.26 21.70
CA SER A 268 9.53 1.24 20.23
C SER A 268 10.60 2.14 19.61
N SER A 269 11.51 1.57 18.81
CA SER A 269 12.51 2.38 18.07
C SER A 269 11.87 3.27 17.01
N ILE A 270 10.67 2.92 16.54
CA ILE A 270 9.87 3.74 15.62
C ILE A 270 9.54 5.08 16.29
N LEU A 271 9.11 5.06 17.56
CA LEU A 271 8.79 6.28 18.29
C LEU A 271 10.04 7.13 18.52
N ASP A 272 11.17 6.53 18.90
CA ASP A 272 12.42 7.28 19.09
C ASP A 272 12.85 7.98 17.80
N SER A 273 12.85 7.26 16.67
CA SER A 273 13.21 7.84 15.36
C SER A 273 12.25 8.97 14.95
N LEU A 274 10.94 8.82 15.20
CA LEU A 274 9.95 9.87 14.96
C LEU A 274 10.18 11.11 15.84
N PHE A 275 10.46 10.92 17.15
CA PHE A 275 10.73 12.04 18.05
C PHE A 275 12.05 12.75 17.74
N ARG A 276 13.09 12.01 17.36
CA ARG A 276 14.37 12.58 16.91
C ARG A 276 14.20 13.37 15.60
N SER A 277 13.42 12.86 14.65
CA SER A 277 13.08 13.58 13.42
C SER A 277 12.29 14.86 13.72
N ALA A 278 11.31 14.81 14.62
CA ALA A 278 10.55 15.97 15.06
C ALA A 278 11.45 17.04 15.73
N ASP A 279 12.35 16.64 16.64
CA ASP A 279 13.34 17.54 17.26
C ASP A 279 14.25 18.19 16.21
N PHE A 280 14.81 17.41 15.29
CA PHE A 280 15.68 17.92 14.24
C PHE A 280 14.96 18.97 13.37
N ARG A 281 13.72 18.71 12.95
CA ARG A 281 12.95 19.67 12.16
C ARG A 281 12.61 20.95 12.92
N LEU A 282 12.31 20.85 14.22
CA LEU A 282 12.12 22.02 15.09
C LEU A 282 13.38 22.88 15.16
N SER A 283 14.56 22.26 15.14
CA SER A 283 15.84 22.99 15.19
C SER A 283 16.19 23.76 13.91
N LEU A 284 15.58 23.40 12.77
CA LEU A 284 15.82 24.02 11.47
C LEU A 284 14.86 25.19 11.15
N GLU A 285 14.03 25.62 12.12
CA GLU A 285 13.04 26.71 11.97
C GLU A 285 12.10 26.56 10.76
N LYS A 286 11.93 25.34 10.24
CA LYS A 286 10.98 25.07 9.16
C LYS A 286 9.56 25.07 9.73
N SER A 287 8.69 25.80 9.04
CA SER A 287 7.28 26.10 9.34
C SER A 287 6.46 25.03 10.10
N ARG A 288 5.51 25.50 10.91
CA ARG A 288 4.52 24.70 11.66
C ARG A 288 3.74 23.67 10.83
N TRP A 289 3.71 23.75 9.50
CA TRP A 289 2.92 22.83 8.66
C TRP A 289 3.49 21.41 8.66
N TYR A 290 4.83 21.26 8.62
CA TYR A 290 5.48 19.95 8.60
C TYR A 290 5.15 19.17 9.88
N TYR A 291 5.03 19.90 10.97
CA TYR A 291 4.80 19.40 12.31
C TYR A 291 3.53 18.56 12.50
N SER A 292 2.47 18.87 11.75
CA SER A 292 1.20 18.13 11.83
C SER A 292 1.34 16.65 11.43
N SER A 293 2.24 16.35 10.49
CA SER A 293 2.38 15.01 9.94
C SER A 293 3.26 14.09 10.79
N GLU A 294 4.36 14.56 11.41
CA GLU A 294 5.12 13.75 12.37
C GLU A 294 4.26 13.36 13.57
N ILE A 295 3.50 14.32 14.10
CA ILE A 295 2.61 14.10 15.24
C ILE A 295 1.49 13.11 14.87
N ALA A 296 0.94 13.20 13.66
CA ALA A 296 -0.03 12.22 13.17
C ALA A 296 0.56 10.79 13.11
N GLN A 297 1.81 10.63 12.68
CA GLN A 297 2.50 9.33 12.68
C GLN A 297 2.76 8.83 14.10
N ILE A 298 3.23 9.69 15.01
CA ILE A 298 3.43 9.34 16.42
C ILE A 298 2.11 8.83 17.02
N LYS A 299 1.01 9.58 16.86
CA LYS A 299 -0.33 9.18 17.32
C LYS A 299 -0.79 7.86 16.69
N ARG A 300 -0.52 7.66 15.39
CA ARG A 300 -0.85 6.42 14.66
C ARG A 300 -0.11 5.20 15.21
N TRP A 301 1.17 5.33 15.56
CA TRP A 301 1.94 4.20 16.08
C TRP A 301 1.57 3.90 17.54
N ILE A 302 1.32 4.93 18.36
CA ILE A 302 0.82 4.78 19.73
C ILE A 302 -0.51 4.02 19.76
N SER A 303 -1.47 4.38 18.89
CA SER A 303 -2.77 3.68 18.82
C SER A 303 -2.68 2.22 18.36
N ARG A 304 -1.54 1.81 17.80
CA ARG A 304 -1.21 0.42 17.45
C ARG A 304 -0.41 -0.30 18.55
N GLY A 305 -0.22 0.33 19.70
CA GLY A 305 0.45 -0.24 20.86
C GLY A 305 1.96 0.01 20.92
N ALA A 306 2.50 0.96 20.13
CA ALA A 306 3.87 1.40 20.28
C ALA A 306 4.04 2.12 21.63
N ARG A 307 5.03 1.69 22.42
CA ARG A 307 5.32 2.24 23.75
C ARG A 307 6.55 3.11 23.66
N TRP A 308 6.48 4.27 24.30
CA TRP A 308 7.66 5.12 24.44
C TRP A 308 8.40 4.73 25.71
N GLU A 309 9.57 4.11 25.56
CA GLU A 309 10.51 3.92 26.67
C GLU A 309 11.88 4.44 26.23
N PRO A 310 12.41 5.50 26.86
CA PRO A 310 13.68 6.10 26.45
C PRO A 310 14.89 5.25 26.84
N ASP A 311 15.92 5.18 25.99
CA ASP A 311 17.19 4.50 26.32
C ASP A 311 18.16 5.43 27.03
N ASP A 312 18.14 6.72 26.67
CA ASP A 312 19.11 7.69 27.14
C ASP A 312 18.50 9.09 27.41
N LYS A 313 19.37 10.01 27.85
CA LYS A 313 18.98 11.40 28.09
C LYS A 313 18.61 12.15 26.80
N TYR A 314 19.07 11.70 25.65
CA TYR A 314 18.79 12.32 24.37
C TYR A 314 17.34 12.05 23.95
N ASP A 315 16.82 10.83 24.14
CA ASP A 315 15.42 10.50 23.89
C ASP A 315 14.47 11.39 24.71
N TYR A 316 14.76 11.58 26.01
CA TYR A 316 14.03 12.54 26.85
C TYR A 316 14.07 13.96 26.26
N ARG A 317 15.24 14.41 25.82
CA ARG A 317 15.41 15.76 25.26
C ARG A 317 14.57 15.95 24.00
N SER A 318 14.57 14.98 23.09
CA SER A 318 13.82 15.06 21.83
C SER A 318 12.31 15.09 22.06
N VAL A 319 11.77 14.25 22.95
CA VAL A 319 10.34 14.31 23.31
C VAL A 319 9.99 15.63 23.97
N ARG A 320 10.80 16.12 24.93
CA ARG A 320 10.54 17.39 25.63
C ARG A 320 10.54 18.60 24.67
N LYS A 321 11.46 18.63 23.71
CA LYS A 321 11.48 19.67 22.68
C LYS A 321 10.28 19.57 21.74
N THR A 322 9.87 18.36 21.38
CA THR A 322 8.63 18.13 20.62
C THR A 322 7.43 18.69 21.40
N LEU A 323 7.28 18.38 22.68
CA LEU A 323 6.21 18.97 23.48
C LEU A 323 6.24 20.50 23.51
N GLN A 324 7.42 21.11 23.62
CA GLN A 324 7.59 22.57 23.62
C GLN A 324 7.29 23.23 22.26
N GLY A 325 7.42 22.50 21.15
CA GLY A 325 7.07 22.98 19.81
C GLY A 325 5.56 22.93 19.51
N LEU A 326 4.76 22.23 20.32
CA LEU A 326 3.31 22.06 20.14
C LEU A 326 2.51 23.20 20.78
N GLN A 327 1.29 23.40 20.27
CA GLN A 327 0.27 24.14 21.01
C GLN A 327 -0.11 23.36 22.28
N VAL A 328 -0.50 24.07 23.34
CA VAL A 328 -0.79 23.49 24.67
C VAL A 328 -1.77 22.32 24.59
N ASN A 329 -2.83 22.44 23.79
CA ASN A 329 -3.83 21.37 23.60
C ASN A 329 -3.26 20.13 22.89
N ASP A 330 -2.42 20.33 21.87
CA ASP A 330 -1.80 19.23 21.13
C ASP A 330 -0.75 18.51 21.97
N ALA A 331 0.01 19.26 22.78
CA ALA A 331 0.94 18.72 23.76
C ALA A 331 0.22 17.86 24.81
N TRP A 332 -0.94 18.33 25.31
CA TRP A 332 -1.78 17.53 26.22
C TRP A 332 -2.31 16.27 25.55
N THR A 333 -2.84 16.39 24.33
CA THR A 333 -3.34 15.25 23.56
C THR A 333 -2.25 14.20 23.35
N LEU A 334 -1.00 14.63 23.10
CA LEU A 334 0.12 13.71 22.94
C LEU A 334 0.48 13.00 24.25
N ILE A 335 0.46 13.70 25.39
CA ILE A 335 0.67 13.09 26.72
C ILE A 335 -0.44 12.09 27.05
N GLU A 336 -1.70 12.43 26.75
CA GLU A 336 -2.85 11.53 26.91
C GLU A 336 -2.65 10.24 26.10
N ASN A 337 -2.28 10.35 24.82
CA ASN A 337 -2.00 9.17 24.00
C ASN A 337 -0.83 8.35 24.56
N LEU A 338 0.28 8.99 24.97
CA LEU A 338 1.42 8.28 25.56
C LEU A 338 1.03 7.55 26.85
N SER A 339 0.08 8.07 27.63
CA SER A 339 -0.44 7.41 28.84
C SER A 339 -1.21 6.12 28.58
N GLU A 340 -1.68 5.89 27.35
CA GLU A 340 -2.31 4.62 26.98
C GLU A 340 -1.31 3.46 26.92
N THR A 341 -0.03 3.75 26.67
CA THR A 341 0.99 2.75 26.30
C THR A 341 2.25 2.78 27.17
N THR A 342 2.48 3.87 27.90
CA THR A 342 3.71 4.14 28.65
C THR A 342 3.48 4.19 30.16
N ALA A 343 4.47 3.78 30.95
CA ALA A 343 4.38 3.79 32.41
C ALA A 343 4.20 5.22 32.97
N GLU A 344 3.36 5.34 34.01
CA GLU A 344 3.06 6.62 34.66
C GLU A 344 4.30 7.33 35.19
N ALA A 345 5.23 6.58 35.81
CA ALA A 345 6.47 7.13 36.34
C ALA A 345 7.33 7.83 35.27
N LEU A 346 7.39 7.27 34.06
CA LEU A 346 8.12 7.84 32.93
C LEU A 346 7.46 9.14 32.43
N LEU A 347 6.12 9.18 32.39
CA LEU A 347 5.40 10.40 32.00
C LEU A 347 5.57 11.53 33.01
N LEU A 348 5.57 11.21 34.29
CA LEU A 348 5.85 12.18 35.35
C LEU A 348 7.26 12.72 35.21
N ASP A 349 8.27 11.87 34.98
CA ASP A 349 9.65 12.32 34.79
C ASP A 349 9.83 13.13 33.49
N LEU A 350 9.20 12.71 32.39
CA LEU A 350 9.18 13.45 31.13
C LEU A 350 8.71 14.89 31.34
N CYS A 351 7.61 15.05 32.09
CA CYS A 351 6.98 16.34 32.33
C CYS A 351 7.61 17.16 33.48
N ASN A 352 8.50 16.57 34.28
CA ASN A 352 9.14 17.21 35.42
C ASN A 352 10.28 18.17 35.02
N THR A 353 9.98 19.15 34.16
CA THR A 353 10.92 20.23 33.78
C THR A 353 10.28 21.61 33.91
N PRO A 354 11.06 22.67 34.21
CA PRO A 354 10.50 24.02 34.35
C PRO A 354 9.79 24.51 33.08
N LYS A 355 10.36 24.24 31.89
CA LYS A 355 9.79 24.65 30.61
C LYS A 355 8.46 23.97 30.27
N ILE A 356 8.31 22.68 30.56
CA ILE A 356 7.04 21.97 30.34
C ILE A 356 5.97 22.45 31.33
N ARG A 357 6.35 22.72 32.58
CA ARG A 357 5.44 23.30 33.57
C ARG A 357 4.94 24.70 33.16
N GLN A 358 5.84 25.52 32.60
CA GLN A 358 5.48 26.82 32.05
C GLN A 358 4.55 26.69 30.83
N LEU A 359 4.79 25.72 29.94
CA LEU A 359 3.93 25.47 28.77
C LEU A 359 2.48 25.16 29.15
N PHE A 360 2.29 24.35 30.20
CA PHE A 360 0.96 23.90 30.62
C PHE A 360 0.31 24.79 31.67
N GLU A 361 1.02 25.78 32.21
CA GLU A 361 0.56 26.65 33.30
C GLU A 361 0.02 25.86 34.50
N VAL A 362 0.63 24.72 34.83
CA VAL A 362 0.21 23.84 35.94
C VAL A 362 1.32 23.61 36.95
N THR A 363 0.92 23.44 38.21
CA THR A 363 1.82 23.01 39.28
C THR A 363 2.20 21.52 39.14
N PRO A 364 3.32 21.05 39.73
CA PRO A 364 3.69 19.64 39.72
C PRO A 364 2.61 18.71 40.30
N LYS A 365 1.86 19.19 41.29
CA LYS A 365 0.77 18.43 41.92
C LYS A 365 -0.44 18.29 41.00
N GLU A 366 -0.84 19.36 40.32
CA GLU A 366 -1.95 19.33 39.35
C GLU A 366 -1.64 18.48 38.14
N LEU A 367 -0.40 18.55 37.63
CA LEU A 367 0.09 17.73 36.54
C LEU A 367 0.01 16.24 36.89
N LYS A 368 0.47 15.86 38.08
CA LYS A 368 0.40 14.49 38.59
C LYS A 368 -1.04 14.00 38.68
N HIS A 369 -1.94 14.80 39.28
CA HIS A 369 -3.35 14.46 39.40
C HIS A 369 -4.06 14.30 38.05
N LYS A 370 -3.68 15.10 37.03
CA LYS A 370 -4.21 14.94 35.66
C LYS A 370 -3.79 13.60 35.04
N ILE A 371 -2.52 13.22 35.16
CA ILE A 371 -2.01 11.95 34.63
C ILE A 371 -2.64 10.75 35.36
N GLU A 372 -2.70 10.78 36.70
CA GLU A 372 -3.37 9.75 37.52
C GLU A 372 -4.86 9.60 37.16
N GLY A 373 -5.54 10.72 36.91
CA GLY A 373 -6.95 10.75 36.53
C GLY A 373 -7.25 10.07 35.19
N ILE A 374 -6.31 10.10 34.24
CA ILE A 374 -6.44 9.40 32.96
C ILE A 374 -6.36 7.87 33.18
N ASN A 375 -5.40 7.42 33.99
CA ASN A 375 -5.21 6.00 34.32
C ASN A 375 -6.39 5.38 35.11
N LEU A 376 -7.01 6.15 36.01
CA LEU A 376 -8.18 5.72 36.79
C LEU A 376 -9.43 5.50 35.91
N ARG A 377 -9.62 6.31 34.86
CA ARG A 377 -10.73 6.12 33.90
C ARG A 377 -10.56 4.84 33.10
N ARG A 378 -9.32 4.46 32.77
CA ARG A 378 -8.97 3.23 32.07
C ARG A 378 -9.40 1.97 32.84
N GLN A 379 -8.95 1.85 34.09
CA GLN A 379 -9.23 0.67 34.95
C GLN A 379 -10.74 0.41 35.12
N LYS A 380 -11.54 1.46 35.31
CA LYS A 380 -13.01 1.35 35.45
C LYS A 380 -13.71 0.86 34.18
N SER A 381 -13.13 1.12 32.99
CA SER A 381 -13.69 0.63 31.73
C SER A 381 -13.39 -0.86 31.51
N GLU A 382 -12.20 -1.31 31.92
CA GLU A 382 -11.74 -2.71 31.80
C GLU A 382 -12.50 -3.65 32.76
N GLU A 383 -12.84 -3.19 33.97
CA GLU A 383 -13.65 -3.96 34.93
C GLU A 383 -15.09 -4.19 34.45
N ARG A 384 -15.71 -3.21 33.79
CA ARG A 384 -17.10 -3.32 33.29
C ARG A 384 -17.28 -4.41 32.24
N GLN A 385 -16.23 -4.75 31.50
CA GLN A 385 -16.27 -5.81 30.48
C GLN A 385 -16.18 -7.24 31.05
N ARG A 386 -15.81 -7.42 32.32
CA ARG A 386 -15.61 -8.75 32.93
C ARG A 386 -16.89 -9.43 33.49
N LEU A 387 -18.00 -8.70 33.66
CA LEU A 387 -19.11 -9.07 34.56
C LEU A 387 -20.35 -9.80 33.96
N PHE A 388 -20.46 -10.15 32.66
CA PHE A 388 -21.70 -10.80 32.12
C PHE A 388 -21.55 -11.85 30.99
N PRO A 389 -22.05 -13.12 31.19
CA PRO A 389 -22.48 -14.03 30.08
C PRO A 389 -23.68 -14.99 30.40
N ARG A 390 -24.71 -15.26 29.54
CA ARG A 390 -25.69 -16.43 29.66
C ARG A 390 -26.52 -16.83 28.38
N LYS A 391 -27.10 -18.07 28.33
CA LYS A 391 -28.03 -18.69 27.29
C LYS A 391 -29.02 -19.80 27.80
N PRO A 392 -30.15 -20.17 27.11
CA PRO A 392 -30.88 -21.49 27.16
C PRO A 392 -30.96 -22.34 25.83
N SER A 393 -31.84 -23.38 25.74
CA SER A 393 -31.60 -24.72 25.11
C SER A 393 -32.24 -25.15 23.76
N GLN A 394 -33.26 -24.47 23.22
CA GLN A 394 -33.73 -24.59 21.82
C GLN A 394 -34.75 -23.47 21.69
N THR A 395 -34.56 -22.55 20.75
CA THR A 395 -35.35 -21.33 20.77
C THR A 395 -36.07 -21.20 19.44
N LYS A 396 -37.41 -21.13 19.50
CA LYS A 396 -38.22 -20.61 18.40
C LYS A 396 -38.13 -19.10 18.48
N PHE A 397 -37.73 -18.46 17.40
CA PHE A 397 -37.57 -17.01 17.39
C PHE A 397 -38.68 -16.40 16.55
N LYS A 398 -39.51 -15.56 17.19
CA LYS A 398 -40.40 -14.67 16.45
C LYS A 398 -39.54 -13.67 15.71
N GLN A 399 -39.66 -13.66 14.40
CA GLN A 399 -38.80 -12.83 13.55
C GLN A 399 -39.15 -11.36 13.73
N ARG A 400 -38.13 -10.52 13.86
CA ARG A 400 -38.30 -9.07 13.87
C ARG A 400 -38.80 -8.62 12.51
N ARG A 401 -39.76 -7.69 12.50
CA ARG A 401 -40.17 -7.03 11.26
C ARG A 401 -38.96 -6.28 10.69
N ALA A 402 -38.70 -6.46 9.41
CA ALA A 402 -37.58 -5.83 8.74
C ALA A 402 -37.67 -4.30 8.82
N GLY A 403 -36.56 -3.64 9.17
CA GLY A 403 -36.50 -2.19 9.36
C GLY A 403 -36.42 -1.37 8.07
N ILE A 404 -36.33 -2.04 6.90
CA ILE A 404 -36.05 -1.44 5.58
C ILE A 404 -37.24 -0.70 4.98
N LEU A 405 -38.43 -0.79 5.57
CA LEU A 405 -39.60 -0.13 5.03
C LEU A 405 -40.03 0.99 5.99
N GLY A 406 -39.38 2.15 5.85
CA GLY A 406 -39.98 3.40 6.31
C GLY A 406 -41.22 3.66 5.47
N ILE A 407 -42.38 3.16 5.89
CA ILE A 407 -43.64 3.42 5.18
C ILE A 407 -44.07 4.83 5.55
N LYS A 408 -43.89 5.79 4.64
CA LYS A 408 -44.52 7.11 4.78
C LYS A 408 -45.91 7.03 4.16
N GLU A 409 -46.93 7.04 5.03
CA GLU A 409 -48.32 7.14 4.59
C GLU A 409 -48.72 8.62 4.48
N THR A 410 -49.14 9.04 3.28
CA THR A 410 -49.74 10.37 3.06
C THR A 410 -51.21 10.18 2.73
N ARG A 411 -52.10 10.87 3.44
CA ARG A 411 -53.55 10.82 3.18
C ARG A 411 -53.95 12.13 2.53
N ILE A 412 -54.53 12.06 1.34
CA ILE A 412 -55.06 13.20 0.59
C ILE A 412 -56.45 12.86 0.07
N THR A 413 -57.29 13.85 -0.18
CA THR A 413 -58.57 13.59 -0.84
C THR A 413 -58.40 13.48 -2.36
N ARG A 414 -59.41 12.94 -3.06
CA ARG A 414 -59.42 12.85 -4.52
C ARG A 414 -59.42 14.25 -5.16
N GLY A 415 -60.12 15.21 -4.56
CA GLY A 415 -60.11 16.62 -4.92
C GLY A 415 -58.73 17.26 -4.75
N GLU A 416 -58.07 17.00 -3.62
CA GLU A 416 -56.69 17.46 -3.39
C GLU A 416 -55.71 16.85 -4.40
N LEU A 417 -55.85 15.56 -4.74
CA LEU A 417 -55.03 14.92 -5.77
C LEU A 417 -55.24 15.58 -7.14
N TYR A 418 -56.49 15.92 -7.49
CA TYR A 418 -56.79 16.65 -8.73
C TYR A 418 -56.11 18.02 -8.74
N GLU A 419 -56.24 18.82 -7.69
CA GLU A 419 -55.58 20.14 -7.63
C GLU A 419 -54.04 20.03 -7.71
N ASN A 420 -53.46 19.03 -7.03
CA ASN A 420 -52.03 18.77 -7.13
C ASN A 420 -51.61 18.43 -8.58
N VAL A 421 -52.32 17.52 -9.25
CA VAL A 421 -52.06 17.11 -10.63
C VAL A 421 -52.20 18.26 -11.65
N TRP A 422 -53.03 19.26 -11.37
CA TRP A 422 -53.21 20.45 -12.21
C TRP A 422 -52.43 21.69 -11.74
N SER A 423 -51.57 21.56 -10.72
CA SER A 423 -50.72 22.67 -10.21
C SER A 423 -49.25 22.57 -10.63
N LYS A 424 -48.67 21.37 -10.75
CA LYS A 424 -47.25 21.17 -11.13
C LYS A 424 -47.00 19.88 -11.94
N PRO A 425 -45.83 19.73 -12.59
CA PRO A 425 -45.51 18.52 -13.36
C PRO A 425 -45.57 17.24 -12.53
N MET A 426 -46.12 16.17 -13.11
CA MET A 426 -46.32 14.86 -12.47
C MET A 426 -45.06 14.28 -11.80
N LYS A 427 -43.88 14.54 -12.37
CA LYS A 427 -42.59 14.05 -11.84
C LYS A 427 -42.25 14.70 -10.49
N GLU A 428 -42.56 15.97 -10.32
CA GLU A 428 -42.33 16.70 -9.07
C GLU A 428 -43.33 16.26 -8.00
N ILE A 429 -44.60 16.09 -8.37
CA ILE A 429 -45.63 15.56 -7.45
C ILE A 429 -45.25 14.17 -6.94
N ALA A 430 -44.77 13.29 -7.84
CA ALA A 430 -44.35 11.94 -7.47
C ALA A 430 -43.17 11.98 -6.47
N SER A 431 -42.22 12.89 -6.68
CA SER A 431 -41.11 13.12 -5.74
C SER A 431 -41.59 13.61 -4.37
N ASP A 432 -42.56 14.53 -4.32
CA ASP A 432 -43.11 15.05 -3.05
C ASP A 432 -43.83 13.97 -2.24
N TYR A 433 -44.56 13.09 -2.94
CA TYR A 433 -45.16 11.91 -2.34
C TYR A 433 -44.19 10.75 -2.14
N ARG A 434 -42.92 10.89 -2.55
CA ARG A 434 -41.86 9.86 -2.46
C ARG A 434 -42.25 8.54 -3.14
N ILE A 435 -42.95 8.60 -4.27
CA ILE A 435 -43.32 7.45 -5.11
C ILE A 435 -42.81 7.65 -6.55
N THR A 436 -42.86 6.61 -7.38
CA THR A 436 -42.52 6.75 -8.81
C THR A 436 -43.67 7.41 -9.58
N MET A 437 -43.32 8.05 -10.71
CA MET A 437 -44.28 8.76 -11.57
C MET A 437 -45.35 7.81 -12.13
N GLU A 438 -44.98 6.57 -12.46
CA GLU A 438 -45.90 5.55 -12.98
C GLU A 438 -46.92 5.14 -11.92
N ARG A 439 -46.51 5.06 -10.65
CA ARG A 439 -47.42 4.74 -9.55
C ARG A 439 -48.40 5.88 -9.30
N LEU A 440 -47.95 7.13 -9.35
CA LEU A 440 -48.83 8.29 -9.26
C LEU A 440 -49.86 8.31 -10.42
N VAL A 441 -49.43 7.96 -11.63
CA VAL A 441 -50.32 7.80 -12.80
C VAL A 441 -51.40 6.76 -12.53
N LYS A 442 -51.03 5.59 -11.98
CA LYS A 442 -51.99 4.52 -11.68
C LYS A 442 -53.03 4.96 -10.65
N ILE A 443 -52.60 5.64 -9.58
CA ILE A 443 -53.52 6.18 -8.55
C ILE A 443 -54.54 7.16 -9.17
N CYS A 444 -54.10 8.02 -10.09
CA CYS A 444 -55.02 8.94 -10.78
C CYS A 444 -56.06 8.18 -11.62
N VAL A 445 -55.67 7.08 -12.26
CA VAL A 445 -56.58 6.25 -13.06
C VAL A 445 -57.58 5.53 -12.16
N ASP A 446 -57.10 4.86 -11.10
CA ASP A 446 -57.93 4.07 -10.19
C ASP A 446 -59.00 4.93 -9.49
N HIS A 447 -58.70 6.21 -9.25
CA HIS A 447 -59.62 7.16 -8.63
C HIS A 447 -60.31 8.11 -9.62
N ASN A 448 -60.27 7.83 -10.93
CA ASN A 448 -60.90 8.63 -11.98
C ASN A 448 -60.58 10.14 -11.89
N VAL A 449 -59.31 10.47 -11.63
CA VAL A 449 -58.79 11.85 -11.62
C VAL A 449 -58.24 12.17 -13.01
N PRO A 450 -58.83 13.13 -13.76
CA PRO A 450 -58.36 13.47 -15.09
C PRO A 450 -57.01 14.17 -15.01
N ARG A 451 -56.06 13.70 -15.83
CA ARG A 451 -54.69 14.23 -15.90
C ARG A 451 -54.54 15.19 -17.09
N PRO A 452 -53.61 16.18 -17.02
CA PRO A 452 -53.28 17.01 -18.17
C PRO A 452 -52.72 16.19 -19.34
N ASN A 453 -53.11 16.52 -20.57
CA ASN A 453 -52.58 15.86 -21.77
C ASN A 453 -51.08 16.17 -21.96
N THR A 454 -50.37 15.30 -22.68
CA THR A 454 -48.95 15.49 -23.04
C THR A 454 -48.75 16.85 -23.72
N GLY A 455 -47.81 17.66 -23.21
CA GLY A 455 -47.55 19.03 -23.66
C GLY A 455 -48.37 20.13 -22.96
N HIS A 456 -49.26 19.80 -22.02
CA HIS A 456 -49.99 20.81 -21.21
C HIS A 456 -49.02 21.76 -20.49
N TRP A 457 -48.06 21.20 -19.75
CA TRP A 457 -47.12 22.00 -18.95
C TRP A 457 -46.18 22.87 -19.79
N GLN A 458 -45.84 22.44 -21.01
CA GLN A 458 -45.10 23.27 -21.97
C GLN A 458 -45.94 24.48 -22.44
N LYS A 459 -47.24 24.29 -22.69
CA LYS A 459 -48.15 25.39 -23.05
C LYS A 459 -48.35 26.38 -21.91
N VAL A 460 -48.45 25.88 -20.67
CA VAL A 460 -48.54 26.70 -19.44
C VAL A 460 -47.25 27.51 -19.24
N SER A 461 -46.07 26.90 -19.38
CA SER A 461 -44.78 27.62 -19.26
C SER A 461 -44.58 28.68 -20.35
N SER A 462 -45.23 28.53 -21.51
CA SER A 462 -45.23 29.52 -22.60
C SER A 462 -46.36 30.55 -22.50
N GLY A 463 -47.05 30.64 -21.35
CA GLY A 463 -48.06 31.68 -21.08
C GLY A 463 -49.40 31.53 -21.79
N LYS A 464 -49.70 30.37 -22.40
CA LYS A 464 -50.97 30.13 -23.11
C LYS A 464 -52.06 29.63 -22.17
N THR A 465 -53.28 30.12 -22.33
CA THR A 465 -54.46 29.67 -21.56
C THR A 465 -54.87 28.26 -21.99
N VAL A 466 -54.90 27.30 -21.06
CA VAL A 466 -55.29 25.91 -21.32
C VAL A 466 -56.50 25.53 -20.47
N ARG A 467 -57.50 24.89 -21.08
CA ARG A 467 -58.73 24.46 -20.39
C ARG A 467 -58.45 23.22 -19.53
N ARG A 468 -58.72 23.29 -18.22
CA ARG A 468 -58.68 22.14 -17.31
C ARG A 468 -59.90 21.25 -17.54
N LYS A 469 -59.72 19.93 -17.57
CA LYS A 469 -60.85 18.99 -17.65
C LYS A 469 -61.47 18.87 -16.25
N PRO A 470 -62.78 19.14 -16.07
CA PRO A 470 -63.39 19.11 -14.76
C PRO A 470 -63.32 17.72 -14.14
N LEU A 471 -63.17 17.67 -12.81
CA LEU A 471 -63.29 16.43 -12.05
C LEU A 471 -64.74 15.95 -12.11
N LEU A 472 -64.93 14.70 -12.57
CA LEU A 472 -66.27 14.08 -12.63
C LEU A 472 -66.73 13.72 -11.22
N ASP A 473 -68.00 13.98 -10.91
CA ASP A 473 -68.63 13.69 -9.61
C ASP A 473 -67.83 14.27 -8.42
N PRO A 474 -67.80 15.61 -8.27
CA PRO A 474 -66.99 16.28 -7.25
C PRO A 474 -67.53 16.10 -5.82
N GLU A 475 -68.79 15.67 -5.64
CA GLU A 475 -69.32 15.33 -4.32
C GLU A 475 -68.75 14.00 -3.80
N ASN A 476 -68.25 13.14 -4.69
CA ASN A 476 -67.57 11.90 -4.35
C ASN A 476 -66.05 12.13 -4.19
N ASP A 477 -65.66 12.54 -2.98
CA ASP A 477 -64.28 12.86 -2.61
C ASP A 477 -63.68 11.86 -1.58
N PRO A 478 -63.37 10.61 -1.97
CA PRO A 478 -62.81 9.64 -1.05
C PRO A 478 -61.39 10.02 -0.62
N GLN A 479 -61.04 9.67 0.62
CA GLN A 479 -59.67 9.80 1.09
C GLN A 479 -58.78 8.73 0.44
N ILE A 480 -57.74 9.16 -0.27
CA ILE A 480 -56.74 8.34 -0.93
C ILE A 480 -55.51 8.22 -0.01
N GLN A 481 -55.09 6.99 0.26
CA GLN A 481 -53.88 6.72 1.04
C GLN A 481 -52.72 6.36 0.10
N ILE A 482 -51.72 7.24 0.02
CA ILE A 482 -50.50 7.02 -0.73
C ILE A 482 -49.43 6.48 0.22
N ARG A 483 -49.02 5.22 -0.01
CA ARG A 483 -47.95 4.57 0.74
C ARG A 483 -46.64 4.64 -0.06
N ALA A 484 -45.68 5.42 0.43
CA ALA A 484 -44.32 5.42 -0.05
C ALA A 484 -43.48 4.45 0.78
N HIS A 485 -42.83 3.49 0.13
CA HIS A 485 -41.83 2.64 0.76
C HIS A 485 -40.49 3.37 0.66
N GLU A 486 -40.08 4.06 1.73
CA GLU A 486 -38.74 4.65 1.80
C GLU A 486 -37.71 3.51 1.86
N GLY A 487 -36.78 3.43 0.89
CA GLY A 487 -35.56 2.64 1.06
C GLY A 487 -35.32 1.42 0.15
N LEU A 488 -35.93 1.31 -1.03
CA LEU A 488 -35.38 0.45 -2.11
C LEU A 488 -34.68 1.34 -3.15
N PRO A 489 -33.34 1.53 -3.06
CA PRO A 489 -32.55 2.17 -4.10
C PRO A 489 -32.68 1.45 -5.45
N ASP A 490 -32.45 2.19 -6.52
CA ASP A 490 -32.80 1.88 -7.91
C ASP A 490 -32.18 0.55 -8.41
N ILE A 491 -32.91 -0.57 -8.30
CA ILE A 491 -32.49 -1.85 -8.92
C ILE A 491 -32.58 -1.66 -10.44
N PRO A 492 -31.49 -1.82 -11.20
CA PRO A 492 -31.43 -1.37 -12.59
C PRO A 492 -32.45 -2.04 -13.53
N PHE A 493 -32.87 -3.28 -13.22
CA PHE A 493 -33.70 -4.10 -14.11
C PHE A 493 -35.10 -4.39 -13.53
N PRO A 494 -36.19 -4.07 -14.25
CA PRO A 494 -37.56 -4.26 -13.75
C PRO A 494 -37.92 -5.71 -13.39
N SER A 495 -37.48 -6.68 -14.19
CA SER A 495 -37.76 -8.11 -13.96
C SER A 495 -37.09 -8.64 -12.68
N VAL A 496 -35.82 -8.26 -12.47
CA VAL A 496 -35.06 -8.56 -11.24
C VAL A 496 -35.70 -7.88 -10.03
N ARG A 497 -36.14 -6.62 -10.19
CA ARG A 497 -36.83 -5.84 -9.14
C ARG A 497 -38.12 -6.53 -8.70
N GLU A 498 -38.96 -6.98 -9.63
CA GLU A 498 -40.22 -7.66 -9.30
C GLU A 498 -39.99 -9.01 -8.61
N HIS A 499 -39.01 -9.79 -9.08
CA HIS A 499 -38.68 -11.07 -8.46
C HIS A 499 -38.14 -10.89 -7.04
N ALA A 500 -37.22 -9.94 -6.84
CA ALA A 500 -36.69 -9.59 -5.52
C ALA A 500 -37.79 -9.07 -4.58
N ALA A 501 -38.70 -8.22 -5.07
CA ALA A 501 -39.80 -7.66 -4.27
C ALA A 501 -40.74 -8.76 -3.75
N ARG A 502 -41.09 -9.75 -4.58
CA ARG A 502 -41.92 -10.89 -4.17
C ARG A 502 -41.26 -11.73 -3.07
N LEU A 503 -39.97 -12.04 -3.21
CA LEU A 503 -39.25 -12.82 -2.20
C LEU A 503 -39.13 -12.06 -0.88
N ILE A 504 -38.81 -10.76 -0.93
CA ILE A 504 -38.75 -9.90 0.25
C ILE A 504 -40.12 -9.85 0.95
N GLU A 505 -41.22 -9.72 0.20
CA GLU A 505 -42.57 -9.73 0.76
C GLU A 505 -42.92 -11.07 1.43
N GLN A 506 -42.52 -12.20 0.83
CA GLN A 506 -42.74 -13.53 1.41
C GLN A 506 -41.91 -13.75 2.69
N MET A 507 -40.65 -13.32 2.70
CA MET A 507 -39.74 -13.46 3.85
C MET A 507 -40.09 -12.50 5.01
N THR A 508 -40.84 -11.43 4.74
CA THR A 508 -41.20 -10.41 5.75
C THR A 508 -42.64 -10.52 6.25
N GLN A 509 -43.36 -11.60 5.91
CA GLN A 509 -44.73 -11.82 6.35
C GLN A 509 -44.83 -11.85 7.89
N PRO A 510 -45.80 -11.12 8.49
CA PRO A 510 -46.00 -11.12 9.94
C PRO A 510 -46.31 -12.53 10.46
N GLY A 511 -45.58 -12.97 11.49
CA GLY A 511 -45.80 -14.27 12.14
C GLY A 511 -44.88 -15.39 11.67
N LEU A 512 -43.91 -15.11 10.80
CA LEU A 512 -42.87 -16.07 10.41
C LEU A 512 -42.04 -16.49 11.64
N GLU A 513 -41.91 -17.80 11.87
CA GLU A 513 -41.13 -18.38 12.96
C GLU A 513 -40.03 -19.29 12.42
N ILE A 514 -38.78 -18.98 12.75
CA ILE A 514 -37.62 -19.82 12.40
C ILE A 514 -37.15 -20.59 13.61
N LYS A 515 -36.85 -21.88 13.41
CA LYS A 515 -36.41 -22.81 14.45
C LYS A 515 -34.91 -23.05 14.34
N VAL A 516 -34.16 -22.76 15.40
CA VAL A 516 -32.72 -23.10 15.48
C VAL A 516 -32.49 -24.16 16.57
N PRO A 517 -32.34 -25.45 16.22
CA PRO A 517 -32.17 -26.53 17.19
C PRO A 517 -30.76 -26.56 17.80
N ARG A 518 -30.59 -27.01 19.05
CA ARG A 518 -29.25 -27.26 19.65
C ARG A 518 -28.53 -28.49 19.07
N LYS A 519 -29.26 -29.44 18.47
CA LYS A 519 -28.73 -30.62 17.74
C LYS A 519 -29.60 -30.86 16.51
N SER A 520 -29.01 -30.79 15.32
CA SER A 520 -29.73 -31.00 14.06
C SER A 520 -29.71 -32.47 13.66
N LYS A 521 -30.87 -33.10 13.44
CA LYS A 521 -30.97 -34.47 12.86
C LYS A 521 -30.62 -34.50 11.37
N LYS A 522 -30.87 -33.38 10.67
CA LYS A 522 -30.56 -33.18 9.25
C LYS A 522 -29.49 -32.09 9.17
N ILE A 523 -28.28 -32.48 8.79
CA ILE A 523 -27.16 -31.56 8.56
C ILE A 523 -27.15 -31.23 7.07
N HIS A 524 -27.02 -29.95 6.74
CA HIS A 524 -26.94 -29.52 5.36
C HIS A 524 -25.69 -30.11 4.68
N ALA A 525 -25.78 -30.55 3.42
CA ALA A 525 -24.67 -31.25 2.76
C ALA A 525 -23.37 -30.42 2.74
N LEU A 526 -23.47 -29.09 2.62
CA LEU A 526 -22.33 -28.18 2.71
C LEU A 526 -21.72 -28.14 4.12
N MET A 527 -22.51 -28.35 5.19
CA MET A 527 -22.02 -28.44 6.58
C MET A 527 -21.33 -29.78 6.86
N THR A 528 -21.73 -30.88 6.21
CA THR A 528 -21.04 -32.17 6.33
C THR A 528 -19.64 -32.13 5.71
N LYS A 529 -19.49 -31.50 4.53
CA LYS A 529 -18.19 -31.27 3.87
C LYS A 529 -17.20 -30.45 4.71
N ILE A 530 -17.72 -29.64 5.64
CA ILE A 530 -16.92 -28.85 6.58
C ILE A 530 -16.38 -29.74 7.71
N GLY A 531 -17.19 -30.68 8.23
CA GLY A 531 -16.80 -31.57 9.33
C GLY A 531 -15.80 -32.66 8.94
N GLU A 532 -15.94 -33.26 7.74
CA GLU A 532 -15.06 -34.35 7.26
C GLU A 532 -13.60 -33.92 7.01
N ARG A 533 -13.33 -32.63 6.77
CA ARG A 533 -11.96 -32.09 6.61
C ARG A 533 -11.18 -31.97 7.92
N ASP A 534 -11.85 -31.95 9.07
CA ASP A 534 -11.21 -31.78 10.39
C ASP A 534 -10.68 -33.09 10.97
N ASP A 535 -11.34 -34.23 10.73
CA ASP A 535 -10.97 -35.55 11.30
C ASP A 535 -9.67 -36.13 10.72
N GLN A 536 -9.10 -35.53 9.67
CA GLN A 536 -7.83 -35.95 9.04
C GLN A 536 -6.59 -35.15 9.51
N SER A 537 -6.70 -34.33 10.58
CA SER A 537 -5.60 -33.51 11.10
C SER A 537 -4.92 -34.12 12.36
N PRO A 538 -3.57 -34.23 12.46
CA PRO A 538 -2.91 -35.22 13.34
C PRO A 538 -2.65 -34.82 14.81
N ASN A 539 -3.42 -33.93 15.44
CA ASN A 539 -3.05 -33.38 16.77
C ASN A 539 -4.17 -33.40 17.83
N SER A 540 -4.89 -34.52 17.98
CA SER A 540 -5.95 -34.70 18.98
C SER A 540 -5.58 -35.53 20.22
N GLN A 541 -4.34 -35.48 20.72
CA GLN A 541 -4.00 -36.00 22.07
C GLN A 541 -3.10 -35.00 22.82
N GLY A 542 -3.57 -34.60 24.01
CA GLY A 542 -3.17 -33.37 24.67
C GLY A 542 -1.94 -33.43 25.57
N ASN A 543 -1.56 -32.26 26.07
CA ASN A 543 -0.94 -32.11 27.38
C ASN A 543 -1.27 -30.75 28.02
N VAL A 544 -1.48 -30.80 29.33
CA VAL A 544 -2.16 -29.80 30.17
C VAL A 544 -1.15 -29.07 31.06
N ALA A 545 -1.51 -27.83 31.42
CA ALA A 545 -1.00 -26.96 32.50
C ALA A 545 0.12 -25.97 32.07
N SER A 546 0.04 -24.63 32.26
CA SER A 546 -0.73 -23.83 33.22
C SER A 546 -0.91 -22.36 32.75
N ARG A 547 -2.14 -21.85 32.89
CA ARG A 547 -2.58 -20.42 33.02
C ARG A 547 -2.32 -19.43 31.87
N GLY A 548 -3.30 -19.34 30.95
CA GLY A 548 -3.63 -18.12 30.16
C GLY A 548 -4.03 -18.35 28.70
N GLU A 549 -5.35 -18.41 28.42
CA GLU A 549 -6.09 -18.43 27.13
C GLU A 549 -5.63 -19.37 25.98
N PRO A 550 -6.44 -20.37 25.56
CA PRO A 550 -6.28 -21.02 24.26
C PRO A 550 -6.78 -20.10 23.13
N LYS A 551 -6.04 -20.04 22.02
CA LYS A 551 -6.56 -19.62 20.70
C LYS A 551 -7.85 -20.40 20.36
N PRO A 552 -8.82 -19.81 19.61
CA PRO A 552 -9.80 -20.59 18.85
C PRO A 552 -9.04 -21.52 17.90
N GLU A 553 -8.97 -22.79 18.27
CA GLU A 553 -8.12 -23.79 17.63
C GLU A 553 -8.83 -24.53 16.49
N CYS A 554 -9.91 -23.97 15.92
CA CYS A 554 -10.69 -24.64 14.88
C CYS A 554 -11.24 -23.59 13.88
N GLN A 555 -10.52 -23.30 12.79
CA GLN A 555 -11.11 -22.66 11.60
C GLN A 555 -12.04 -23.68 10.90
N ARG A 556 -13.20 -23.94 11.51
CA ARG A 556 -14.32 -24.58 10.82
C ARG A 556 -15.00 -23.54 9.94
N ALA A 557 -15.25 -23.91 8.69
CA ALA A 557 -15.73 -23.05 7.63
C ALA A 557 -16.87 -22.07 8.01
N GLY A 558 -16.79 -20.82 7.52
CA GLY A 558 -17.87 -19.83 7.61
C GLY A 558 -18.09 -19.19 8.99
N LEU A 559 -17.34 -19.61 10.00
CA LEU A 559 -17.52 -19.21 11.40
C LEU A 559 -16.19 -18.70 11.96
N ASP A 560 -16.07 -17.39 12.10
CA ASP A 560 -14.93 -16.78 12.79
C ASP A 560 -15.31 -16.54 14.26
N VAL A 561 -15.32 -17.63 15.06
CA VAL A 561 -15.83 -17.63 16.44
C VAL A 561 -14.95 -18.49 17.36
N SER A 562 -14.88 -18.14 18.63
CA SER A 562 -14.21 -18.93 19.68
C SER A 562 -14.82 -20.34 19.84
N LYS A 563 -14.04 -21.29 20.39
CA LYS A 563 -14.50 -22.66 20.68
C LYS A 563 -15.82 -22.68 21.49
N ASP A 564 -16.01 -21.70 22.38
CA ASP A 564 -17.20 -21.59 23.23
C ASP A 564 -18.47 -21.19 22.46
N LEU A 565 -18.33 -20.49 21.32
CA LEU A 565 -19.44 -20.05 20.47
C LEU A 565 -19.60 -20.88 19.19
N GLN A 566 -18.60 -21.67 18.82
CA GLN A 566 -18.55 -22.50 17.62
C GLN A 566 -19.79 -23.36 17.39
N ASN A 567 -20.14 -24.20 18.36
CA ASN A 567 -21.33 -25.05 18.28
C ASN A 567 -22.64 -24.27 18.11
N ARG A 568 -22.71 -22.99 18.54
CA ARG A 568 -23.89 -22.16 18.28
C ARG A 568 -23.86 -21.64 16.87
N ALA A 569 -22.73 -21.10 16.44
CA ALA A 569 -22.60 -20.48 15.13
C ALA A 569 -22.83 -21.50 13.99
N GLU A 570 -22.37 -22.76 14.14
CA GLU A 570 -22.66 -23.86 13.20
C GLU A 570 -24.15 -24.13 13.04
N ARG A 571 -24.92 -24.08 14.13
CA ARG A 571 -26.36 -24.34 14.10
C ARG A 571 -27.15 -23.18 13.50
N VAL A 572 -26.70 -21.96 13.80
CA VAL A 572 -27.23 -20.72 13.21
C VAL A 572 -27.02 -20.77 11.69
N LEU A 573 -25.82 -21.10 11.23
CA LEU A 573 -25.51 -21.22 9.80
C LEU A 573 -26.29 -22.36 9.12
N ASN A 574 -26.34 -23.55 9.74
CA ASN A 574 -27.08 -24.69 9.22
C ASN A 574 -28.58 -24.40 9.05
N ALA A 575 -29.19 -23.71 10.02
CA ALA A 575 -30.60 -23.31 9.92
C ALA A 575 -30.81 -22.26 8.83
N LEU A 576 -29.88 -21.31 8.69
CA LEU A 576 -29.95 -20.26 7.68
C LEU A 576 -29.85 -20.83 6.25
N PHE A 577 -29.01 -21.83 5.99
CA PHE A 577 -28.92 -22.46 4.66
C PHE A 577 -30.22 -23.12 4.22
N PHE A 578 -30.81 -23.97 5.08
CA PHE A 578 -32.10 -24.57 4.76
C PHE A 578 -33.20 -23.52 4.53
N PHE A 579 -33.20 -22.46 5.33
CA PHE A 579 -34.13 -21.35 5.18
C PHE A 579 -33.96 -20.65 3.82
N LEU A 580 -32.74 -20.35 3.38
CA LEU A 580 -32.52 -19.67 2.10
C LEU A 580 -32.91 -20.56 0.90
N GLU A 581 -32.60 -21.85 0.95
CA GLU A 581 -32.98 -22.81 -0.11
C GLU A 581 -34.50 -23.01 -0.22
N GLU A 582 -35.21 -23.02 0.92
CA GLU A 582 -36.69 -23.13 0.94
C GLU A 582 -37.37 -22.01 0.15
N TYR A 583 -36.77 -20.82 0.12
CA TYR A 583 -37.24 -19.67 -0.65
C TYR A 583 -36.59 -19.57 -2.05
N GLY A 584 -35.94 -20.64 -2.51
CA GLY A 584 -35.45 -20.76 -3.88
C GLY A 584 -34.09 -20.10 -4.16
N LEU A 585 -33.34 -19.69 -3.14
CA LEU A 585 -31.95 -19.26 -3.31
C LEU A 585 -31.01 -20.45 -3.36
N SER A 586 -29.97 -20.36 -4.19
CA SER A 586 -28.89 -21.33 -4.20
C SER A 586 -27.81 -20.92 -3.21
N VAL A 587 -27.47 -21.79 -2.26
CA VAL A 587 -26.40 -21.53 -1.27
C VAL A 587 -25.10 -22.22 -1.68
N SER A 588 -23.98 -21.56 -1.38
CA SER A 588 -22.66 -22.07 -1.73
C SER A 588 -21.66 -21.75 -0.63
N LEU A 589 -20.53 -22.45 -0.64
CA LEU A 589 -19.36 -22.12 0.17
C LEU A 589 -18.24 -21.73 -0.79
N THR A 590 -17.75 -20.50 -0.69
CA THR A 590 -16.63 -20.01 -1.50
C THR A 590 -15.36 -19.94 -0.67
N GLU A 591 -14.28 -20.55 -1.16
CA GLU A 591 -12.95 -20.42 -0.52
C GLU A 591 -12.38 -19.02 -0.81
N GLY A 592 -12.41 -18.16 0.21
CA GLY A 592 -11.73 -16.86 0.20
C GLY A 592 -10.22 -17.02 0.36
N ARG A 593 -9.46 -15.96 0.03
CA ARG A 593 -8.00 -15.98 0.18
C ARG A 593 -7.62 -16.10 1.66
N GLY A 594 -6.97 -17.21 2.03
CA GLY A 594 -6.50 -17.46 3.41
C GLY A 594 -7.21 -18.61 4.14
N ARG A 595 -7.82 -19.55 3.42
CA ARG A 595 -8.57 -20.72 3.97
C ARG A 595 -9.85 -20.36 4.73
N THR A 596 -10.24 -19.09 4.79
CA THR A 596 -11.55 -18.67 5.26
C THR A 596 -12.60 -18.96 4.20
N ILE A 597 -13.56 -19.79 4.55
CA ILE A 597 -14.68 -20.14 3.68
C ILE A 597 -15.82 -19.14 3.95
N HIS A 598 -16.35 -18.49 2.92
CA HIS A 598 -17.52 -17.62 3.03
C HIS A 598 -18.78 -18.37 2.62
N ALA A 599 -19.89 -18.09 3.30
CA ALA A 599 -21.20 -18.53 2.88
C ALA A 599 -21.72 -17.59 1.80
N GLY A 600 -22.17 -18.11 0.68
CA GLY A 600 -22.72 -17.35 -0.43
C GLY A 600 -24.16 -17.74 -0.70
N ALA A 601 -24.94 -16.79 -1.22
CA ALA A 601 -26.24 -17.07 -1.80
C ALA A 601 -26.34 -16.39 -3.16
N SER A 602 -26.95 -17.09 -4.11
CA SER A 602 -27.18 -16.62 -5.47
C SER A 602 -28.63 -16.78 -5.89
N MET A 603 -29.07 -15.82 -6.70
CA MET A 603 -30.36 -15.77 -7.35
C MET A 603 -30.14 -15.12 -8.72
N LEU A 604 -30.66 -15.74 -9.78
CA LEU A 604 -30.35 -15.37 -11.17
C LEU A 604 -28.82 -15.33 -11.38
N ASN A 605 -28.29 -14.30 -12.04
CA ASN A 605 -26.84 -14.10 -12.23
C ASN A 605 -26.20 -13.25 -11.10
N GLY A 606 -26.98 -12.88 -10.08
CA GLY A 606 -26.51 -12.14 -8.92
C GLY A 606 -25.98 -13.07 -7.83
N HIS A 607 -24.97 -12.58 -7.09
CA HIS A 607 -24.41 -13.30 -5.95
C HIS A 607 -24.01 -12.33 -4.85
N ALA A 608 -24.24 -12.75 -3.61
CA ALA A 608 -23.77 -12.06 -2.42
C ALA A 608 -23.21 -13.06 -1.41
N GLU A 609 -22.26 -12.58 -0.62
CA GLU A 609 -21.54 -13.39 0.37
C GLU A 609 -21.86 -12.86 1.76
N PHE A 610 -21.89 -13.74 2.75
CA PHE A 610 -22.07 -13.38 4.14
C PHE A 610 -21.23 -14.26 5.06
N THR A 611 -21.03 -13.82 6.30
CA THR A 611 -20.23 -14.57 7.28
C THR A 611 -20.77 -14.34 8.68
N ILE A 612 -20.69 -15.37 9.52
CA ILE A 612 -20.94 -15.25 10.96
C ILE A 612 -19.59 -15.11 11.66
N CYS A 613 -19.43 -14.02 12.42
CA CYS A 613 -18.25 -13.77 13.22
C CYS A 613 -18.62 -13.48 14.68
N GLU A 614 -17.64 -13.57 15.57
CA GLU A 614 -17.74 -13.14 16.95
C GLU A 614 -17.19 -11.72 17.10
N GLU A 615 -17.98 -10.83 17.69
CA GLU A 615 -17.54 -9.49 18.06
C GLU A 615 -17.99 -9.21 19.51
N HIS A 616 -17.03 -9.03 20.42
CA HIS A 616 -17.27 -8.81 21.87
C HIS A 616 -18.05 -9.97 22.55
N ARG A 617 -17.68 -11.23 22.31
CA ARG A 617 -18.36 -12.44 22.82
C ARG A 617 -19.83 -12.58 22.41
N ARG A 618 -20.21 -11.92 21.30
CA ARG A 618 -21.53 -11.93 20.70
C ARG A 618 -21.43 -12.33 19.24
N LEU A 619 -22.41 -13.09 18.73
CA LEU A 619 -22.44 -13.45 17.32
C LEU A 619 -22.92 -12.25 16.50
N ARG A 620 -22.28 -12.03 15.35
CA ARG A 620 -22.70 -11.10 14.31
C ARG A 620 -22.72 -11.79 12.95
N LEU A 621 -23.61 -11.32 12.09
CA LEU A 621 -23.86 -11.79 10.74
C LEU A 621 -23.67 -10.56 9.85
N ILE A 622 -22.70 -10.66 8.96
CA ILE A 622 -22.27 -9.56 8.12
C ILE A 622 -22.54 -9.93 6.67
N LEU A 623 -23.24 -9.03 5.98
CA LEU A 623 -23.48 -9.14 4.55
C LEU A 623 -22.39 -8.40 3.76
N TYR A 624 -21.80 -9.08 2.79
CA TYR A 624 -20.78 -8.55 1.89
C TYR A 624 -21.32 -8.35 0.48
N ARG A 625 -20.51 -7.67 -0.34
CA ARG A 625 -20.84 -7.25 -1.72
C ARG A 625 -22.10 -6.36 -1.81
N CYS A 626 -22.34 -5.56 -0.78
CA CYS A 626 -23.27 -4.42 -0.79
C CYS A 626 -22.46 -3.09 -0.83
N PRO A 627 -22.95 -2.01 -1.48
CA PRO A 627 -22.31 -0.69 -1.43
C PRO A 627 -22.04 -0.25 0.01
N ARG A 628 -20.91 0.43 0.24
CA ARG A 628 -20.40 0.69 1.61
C ARG A 628 -21.37 1.42 2.54
N ARG A 629 -22.28 2.25 2.01
CA ARG A 629 -23.27 3.01 2.78
C ARG A 629 -24.44 2.13 3.29
N ASP A 630 -24.63 0.97 2.67
CA ASP A 630 -25.76 0.06 2.89
C ASP A 630 -25.31 -1.25 3.57
N ARG A 631 -24.06 -1.30 4.04
CA ARG A 631 -23.55 -2.44 4.82
C ARG A 631 -24.28 -2.50 6.14
N MET A 632 -24.97 -3.61 6.35
CA MET A 632 -25.71 -3.86 7.57
C MET A 632 -25.17 -5.08 8.28
N THR A 633 -25.26 -5.02 9.61
CA THR A 633 -24.77 -6.05 10.51
C THR A 633 -25.88 -6.39 11.48
N TRP A 634 -26.20 -7.67 11.59
CA TRP A 634 -27.13 -8.20 12.56
C TRP A 634 -26.35 -8.97 13.60
N GLY A 635 -26.74 -8.91 14.85
CA GLY A 635 -25.99 -9.58 15.88
C GLY A 635 -26.71 -9.59 17.21
N ASP A 636 -26.12 -10.30 18.16
CA ASP A 636 -26.66 -10.30 19.52
C ASP A 636 -26.59 -8.88 20.10
N GLY A 637 -27.74 -8.40 20.59
CA GLY A 637 -27.88 -7.18 21.39
C GLY A 637 -28.15 -7.52 22.86
N ASP A 638 -28.37 -6.50 23.70
CA ASP A 638 -28.59 -6.72 25.14
C ASP A 638 -29.88 -7.50 25.46
N ARG A 639 -30.85 -7.51 24.53
CA ARG A 639 -32.16 -8.18 24.66
C ARG A 639 -32.60 -8.93 23.39
N VAL A 640 -31.69 -9.11 22.43
CA VAL A 640 -32.02 -9.59 21.07
C VAL A 640 -30.97 -10.59 20.65
N LEU A 641 -31.40 -11.74 20.15
CA LEU A 641 -30.49 -12.74 19.61
C LEU A 641 -30.43 -12.65 18.08
N ILE A 642 -29.27 -12.95 17.50
CA ILE A 642 -29.06 -12.87 16.05
C ILE A 642 -30.08 -13.69 15.24
N GLU A 643 -30.55 -14.80 15.80
CA GLU A 643 -31.55 -15.69 15.22
C GLU A 643 -32.94 -15.03 15.05
N GLU A 644 -33.25 -13.97 15.80
CA GLU A 644 -34.48 -13.16 15.65
C GLU A 644 -34.43 -12.22 14.43
N CYS A 645 -33.23 -12.02 13.87
CA CYS A 645 -32.98 -11.11 12.77
C CYS A 645 -32.83 -11.81 11.41
N PHE A 646 -33.05 -13.13 11.33
CA PHE A 646 -32.82 -13.90 10.10
C PHE A 646 -33.66 -13.43 8.92
N SER A 647 -34.93 -13.12 9.16
CA SER A 647 -35.84 -12.67 8.08
C SER A 647 -35.46 -11.28 7.58
N ASP A 648 -35.05 -10.39 8.50
CA ASP A 648 -34.54 -9.06 8.17
C ASP A 648 -33.24 -9.17 7.35
N PHE A 649 -32.28 -9.95 7.84
CA PHE A 649 -31.04 -10.25 7.11
C PHE A 649 -31.32 -10.85 5.72
N ALA A 650 -32.20 -11.84 5.60
CA ALA A 650 -32.48 -12.51 4.34
C ALA A 650 -33.10 -11.55 3.31
N ALA A 651 -33.99 -10.65 3.74
CA ALA A 651 -34.53 -9.60 2.88
C ALA A 651 -33.41 -8.68 2.34
N HIS A 652 -32.47 -8.28 3.19
CA HIS A 652 -31.30 -7.49 2.78
C HIS A 652 -30.34 -8.25 1.87
N LEU A 653 -30.19 -9.56 2.08
CA LEU A 653 -29.39 -10.44 1.24
C LEU A 653 -29.99 -10.52 -0.17
N VAL A 654 -31.29 -10.79 -0.30
CA VAL A 654 -32.01 -10.81 -1.59
C VAL A 654 -31.87 -9.47 -2.31
N TYR A 655 -32.05 -8.36 -1.59
CA TYR A 655 -31.84 -7.02 -2.13
C TYR A 655 -30.42 -6.82 -2.70
N THR A 656 -29.41 -7.22 -1.94
CA THR A 656 -28.00 -7.07 -2.35
C THR A 656 -27.67 -7.96 -3.56
N ILE A 657 -28.22 -9.17 -3.61
CA ILE A 657 -28.09 -10.05 -4.77
C ILE A 657 -28.72 -9.41 -6.01
N ALA A 658 -29.91 -8.82 -5.87
CA ALA A 658 -30.60 -8.13 -6.95
C ALA A 658 -29.83 -6.92 -7.49
N LEU A 659 -29.18 -6.14 -6.62
CA LEU A 659 -28.28 -5.06 -7.04
C LEU A 659 -27.06 -5.57 -7.83
N ASN A 660 -26.55 -6.74 -7.48
CA ASN A 660 -25.39 -7.34 -8.12
C ASN A 660 -25.73 -8.09 -9.41
N CYS A 661 -27.02 -8.24 -9.74
CA CYS A 661 -27.43 -8.76 -11.03
C CYS A 661 -27.00 -7.78 -12.12
N LYS A 662 -26.23 -8.25 -13.09
CA LYS A 662 -25.86 -7.46 -14.27
C LYS A 662 -26.88 -7.71 -15.36
N SER A 663 -27.11 -6.74 -16.25
CA SER A 663 -27.84 -7.05 -17.48
C SER A 663 -27.05 -8.10 -18.24
N ASP A 664 -27.74 -9.12 -18.72
CA ASP A 664 -27.27 -9.92 -19.85
C ASP A 664 -27.39 -9.11 -21.16
N GLU A 665 -27.07 -7.82 -21.15
CA GLU A 665 -26.98 -6.96 -22.34
C GLU A 665 -25.50 -6.79 -22.72
N LYS A 666 -24.90 -7.93 -23.03
CA LYS A 666 -24.10 -8.07 -24.24
C LYS A 666 -24.46 -9.40 -24.90
N GLU A 667 -25.61 -9.38 -25.56
CA GLU A 667 -25.69 -9.80 -26.95
C GLU A 667 -26.79 -9.00 -27.65
N HIS A 668 -26.34 -8.18 -28.62
CA HIS A 668 -27.04 -7.47 -29.70
C HIS A 668 -27.27 -5.98 -29.50
#